data_AF-A0A1I3F6U4-F1
#
_entry.id   AF-A0A1I3F6U4-F1
#
_cell.length_a   1.000
_cell.length_b   1.000
_cell.length_c   1.000
_cell.angle_alpha   90.00
_cell.angle_beta   90.00
_cell.angle_gamma   90.00
#
_symmetry.space_group_name_H-M   'P 1'
#
loop_
_entity.id
_entity.type
_entity.pdbx_description
1 polymer ?
#
loop_
_entity_poly.entity_id
_entity_poly.type
_entity_poly.pdbx_seq_one_letter_code
_entity_poly.pdbx_strand_id
1 'polypeptide(L)'
;MENAIKQTNRTMLTEVINPEKLDLLTLVGDVRGMESLSDDKIKEINDHLLVRSFDELLEKFEPVVYCFFNANNQKVMYQLNKPENIPEEMLSEIPLNRQNEFMGMLMSMIDTKRSEGTINVDFKFDKLTDMISPKKVMDAIRQNRKELQYTYGEYAKLDEEDPKKKDLADKLNVMFEEASANYNNVMAMLPLAIEDTKTRLLLGDGREEKDNTPLALGVLSMGEQGELRVLEAPKVETTSLVTVDDQVNTGLIAALKEDYQALNEESNGYVEALVARTFCPLTSTMESRVDKETEVANYNSYLEFYKESKDAFIKTVKPLIENLLGIWCFFEQYPKKLKGMRPSLLITNVSNELLAKSSNISRLITYLNTVNAKNDFSNTVWYSIMPNVSLDQYSKMKLTRERFKGNSKAEKNNTNSVESLIRILDVFKDYAVQCFFSYEADDSTTFNALATEGIEKYETRCASLIGKPFSEFAIPCLPNFTIIPKDKSGVILDRRMVINDDVVELSKEKEDIMKLWIDGVYVGAAYVAAGIVAAYQCPEYIKDKFGKAKIDMELPGVRFDIEADDHNLVACTTLAKEITGFTNSIKTDINRKNFGFVFSSENAVYKGNNITNIMVYKARNLMTDGSMYEPIYKTQVTTYIERVMRHGTGDFKEDSIVSFFSNNPNSQKSKWLSKRECINAILGKGDDIEYIIDEENGYCTLNITFNGNIKNLEVEINRLSNKA
;
A
#
# COMPACT_ATOMS: atom_id res chain seq x y z
N MET A 1 7.43 29.11 27.55
CA MET A 1 6.91 29.01 26.19
C MET A 1 6.28 27.65 26.09
N GLU A 2 4.99 27.57 25.79
CA GLU A 2 4.40 26.33 25.27
C GLU A 2 5.26 25.84 24.10
N ASN A 3 5.33 24.52 23.88
CA ASN A 3 6.06 23.97 22.74
C ASN A 3 5.59 24.61 21.44
N ALA A 4 6.45 25.45 20.86
CA ALA A 4 6.19 26.15 19.60
C ALA A 4 5.96 25.17 18.43
N ILE A 5 6.56 23.98 18.52
CA ILE A 5 6.43 22.92 17.50
C ILE A 5 5.75 21.71 18.15
N LYS A 6 4.52 21.43 17.73
CA LYS A 6 3.72 20.31 18.23
C LYS A 6 3.83 19.05 17.36
N GLN A 7 4.28 19.20 16.11
CA GLN A 7 4.39 18.10 15.16
C GLN A 7 5.74 18.14 14.42
N THR A 8 6.53 17.08 14.55
CA THR A 8 7.87 16.94 13.94
C THR A 8 7.97 15.77 12.95
N ASN A 9 6.84 15.18 12.57
CA ASN A 9 6.78 13.94 11.81
C ASN A 9 5.77 13.96 10.65
N ARG A 10 5.43 15.15 10.15
CA ARG A 10 4.63 15.27 8.94
C ARG A 10 5.49 14.91 7.73
N THR A 11 5.00 13.98 6.93
CA THR A 11 5.70 13.42 5.77
C THR A 11 4.92 13.75 4.49
N MET A 12 5.61 14.08 3.41
CA MET A 12 5.04 14.19 2.06
C MET A 12 5.30 12.90 1.27
N LEU A 13 4.34 12.41 0.51
CA LEU A 13 4.51 11.29 -0.43
C LEU A 13 4.25 11.80 -1.84
N THR A 14 5.22 11.55 -2.71
CA THR A 14 5.15 11.96 -4.11
C THR A 14 4.86 10.78 -5.02
N GLU A 15 3.61 10.35 -5.03
CA GLU A 15 3.08 9.24 -5.84
C GLU A 15 1.65 9.53 -6.30
N VAL A 16 1.20 8.79 -7.30
CA VAL A 16 -0.19 8.85 -7.79
C VAL A 16 -0.98 7.69 -7.19
N ILE A 17 -2.08 7.99 -6.50
CA ILE A 17 -2.97 7.00 -5.89
C ILE A 17 -4.25 6.85 -6.68
N ASN A 18 -4.86 7.97 -7.08
CA ASN A 18 -6.02 7.98 -7.97
C ASN A 18 -5.99 9.24 -8.85
N PRO A 19 -5.70 9.11 -10.16
CA PRO A 19 -5.64 10.25 -11.08
C PRO A 19 -6.91 11.11 -11.15
N GLU A 20 -8.08 10.55 -10.81
CA GLU A 20 -9.37 11.25 -10.87
C GLU A 20 -9.61 12.15 -9.64
N LYS A 21 -8.81 11.98 -8.58
CA LYS A 21 -8.90 12.81 -7.37
C LYS A 21 -8.02 14.03 -7.47
N LEU A 22 -8.41 15.09 -6.76
CA LEU A 22 -7.64 16.32 -6.70
C LEU A 22 -6.20 16.05 -6.28
N ASP A 23 -5.28 16.80 -6.88
CA ASP A 23 -3.85 16.69 -6.66
C ASP A 23 -3.27 18.02 -6.14
N LEU A 24 -2.02 17.98 -5.65
CA LEU A 24 -1.37 19.14 -5.08
C LEU A 24 -1.25 20.30 -6.07
N LEU A 25 -0.94 20.03 -7.34
CA LEU A 25 -0.78 21.07 -8.36
C LEU A 25 -2.12 21.74 -8.67
N THR A 26 -3.20 20.95 -8.73
CA THR A 26 -4.56 21.44 -9.00
C THR A 26 -5.08 22.31 -7.84
N LEU A 27 -4.88 21.86 -6.59
CA LEU A 27 -5.32 22.59 -5.40
C LEU A 27 -4.53 23.89 -5.15
N VAL A 28 -3.22 23.88 -5.43
CA VAL A 28 -2.37 25.07 -5.37
C VAL A 28 -2.70 26.06 -6.49
N GLY A 29 -3.00 25.57 -7.69
CA GLY A 29 -3.41 26.40 -8.83
C GLY A 29 -2.27 27.20 -9.46
N ASP A 30 -2.61 28.30 -10.16
CA ASP A 30 -1.62 29.21 -10.74
C ASP A 30 -0.96 30.05 -9.64
N VAL A 31 0.37 30.09 -9.61
CA VAL A 31 1.17 30.77 -8.57
C VAL A 31 1.99 31.94 -9.11
N ARG A 32 1.73 32.40 -10.33
CA ARG A 32 2.44 33.55 -10.91
C ARG A 32 2.29 34.79 -10.03
N GLY A 33 3.42 35.26 -9.48
CA GLY A 33 3.47 36.41 -8.58
C GLY A 33 3.01 36.12 -7.15
N MET A 34 2.82 34.86 -6.76
CA MET A 34 2.45 34.47 -5.40
C MET A 34 3.60 33.76 -4.67
N GLU A 35 3.97 34.30 -3.50
CA GLU A 35 5.00 33.73 -2.64
C GLU A 35 4.45 32.72 -1.63
N SER A 36 3.18 32.86 -1.22
CA SER A 36 2.51 31.94 -0.28
C SER A 36 1.02 31.80 -0.56
N LEU A 37 0.40 30.78 0.04
CA LEU A 37 -1.02 30.46 -0.02
C LEU A 37 -1.75 31.00 1.22
N SER A 38 -3.07 31.16 1.11
CA SER A 38 -3.95 31.50 2.23
C SER A 38 -4.19 30.30 3.15
N ASP A 39 -4.57 30.57 4.40
CA ASP A 39 -4.87 29.52 5.38
C ASP A 39 -6.04 28.63 4.94
N ASP A 40 -7.06 29.20 4.28
CA ASP A 40 -8.18 28.45 3.71
C ASP A 40 -7.71 27.46 2.65
N LYS A 41 -6.73 27.85 1.80
CA LYS A 41 -6.14 26.95 0.80
C LYS A 41 -5.32 25.84 1.44
N ILE A 42 -4.57 26.13 2.51
CA ILE A 42 -3.86 25.09 3.26
C ILE A 42 -4.84 24.11 3.92
N LYS A 43 -5.95 24.60 4.45
CA LYS A 43 -7.02 23.76 5.00
C LYS A 43 -7.64 22.87 3.92
N GLU A 44 -7.99 23.42 2.76
CA GLU A 44 -8.50 22.67 1.61
C GLU A 44 -7.51 21.57 1.15
N ILE A 45 -6.21 21.92 1.04
CA ILE A 45 -5.15 20.95 0.73
C ILE A 45 -5.10 19.83 1.77
N ASN A 46 -5.18 20.16 3.06
CA ASN A 46 -5.17 19.16 4.11
C ASN A 46 -6.43 18.27 4.10
N ASP A 47 -7.60 18.86 3.85
CA ASP A 47 -8.87 18.14 3.82
C ASP A 47 -8.86 17.08 2.71
N HIS A 48 -8.29 17.38 1.55
CA HIS A 48 -8.19 16.43 0.43
C HIS A 48 -6.96 15.51 0.48
N LEU A 49 -5.77 16.00 0.84
CA LEU A 49 -4.50 15.29 0.60
C LEU A 49 -3.80 14.77 1.86
N LEU A 50 -4.11 15.31 3.05
CA LEU A 50 -3.48 14.87 4.29
C LEU A 50 -4.23 13.67 4.87
N VAL A 51 -3.52 12.60 5.18
CA VAL A 51 -4.08 11.40 5.84
C VAL A 51 -3.28 11.06 7.10
N ARG A 52 -3.95 10.51 8.10
CA ARG A 52 -3.37 10.08 9.39
C ARG A 52 -3.49 8.57 9.61
N SER A 53 -4.16 7.86 8.73
CA SER A 53 -4.26 6.41 8.70
C SER A 53 -4.35 5.88 7.28
N PHE A 54 -4.13 4.59 7.12
CA PHE A 54 -4.38 3.91 5.85
C PHE A 54 -5.89 3.85 5.52
N ASP A 55 -6.77 3.86 6.52
CA ASP A 55 -8.21 3.84 6.28
C ASP A 55 -8.68 5.21 5.74
N GLU A 56 -8.18 6.31 6.29
CA GLU A 56 -8.44 7.67 5.80
C GLU A 56 -7.90 7.87 4.37
N LEU A 57 -6.81 7.19 4.01
CA LEU A 57 -6.33 7.14 2.62
C LEU A 57 -7.38 6.53 1.69
N LEU A 58 -7.89 5.34 2.04
CA LEU A 58 -8.87 4.65 1.20
C LEU A 58 -10.15 5.47 1.04
N GLU A 59 -10.58 6.15 2.11
CA GLU A 59 -11.75 7.04 2.10
C GLU A 59 -11.54 8.29 1.21
N LYS A 60 -10.37 8.95 1.28
CA LYS A 60 -10.13 10.18 0.52
C LYS A 60 -9.80 9.95 -0.95
N PHE A 61 -8.98 8.93 -1.23
CA PHE A 61 -8.44 8.70 -2.57
C PHE A 61 -9.23 7.66 -3.37
N GLU A 62 -9.99 6.77 -2.71
CA GLU A 62 -10.82 5.74 -3.36
C GLU A 62 -10.07 5.06 -4.54
N PRO A 63 -8.91 4.44 -4.30
CA PRO A 63 -8.11 3.85 -5.37
C PRO A 63 -8.92 2.78 -6.11
N VAL A 64 -8.97 2.89 -7.43
CA VAL A 64 -9.87 2.09 -8.28
C VAL A 64 -9.14 1.60 -9.53
N VAL A 65 -9.61 0.48 -10.06
CA VAL A 65 -9.14 -0.11 -11.31
C VAL A 65 -10.32 -0.25 -12.24
N TYR A 66 -10.17 0.24 -13.45
CA TYR A 66 -11.20 0.20 -14.47
C TYR A 66 -11.08 -1.07 -15.29
N CYS A 67 -12.21 -1.74 -15.50
CA CYS A 67 -12.32 -3.01 -16.20
C CYS A 67 -13.37 -2.91 -17.31
N PHE A 68 -13.05 -3.38 -18.51
CA PHE A 68 -13.99 -3.44 -19.63
C PHE A 68 -13.65 -4.60 -20.57
N PHE A 69 -14.65 -5.10 -21.30
CA PHE A 69 -14.47 -6.17 -22.28
C PHE A 69 -14.14 -5.61 -23.66
N ASN A 70 -13.07 -6.09 -24.28
CA ASN A 70 -12.72 -5.75 -25.66
C ASN A 70 -13.14 -6.88 -26.61
N ALA A 71 -14.21 -6.64 -27.37
CA ALA A 71 -14.76 -7.62 -28.29
C ALA A 71 -13.82 -7.98 -29.46
N ASN A 72 -12.89 -7.09 -29.84
CA ASN A 72 -12.00 -7.35 -30.98
C ASN A 72 -10.95 -8.42 -30.69
N ASN A 73 -10.46 -8.46 -29.45
CA ASN A 73 -9.46 -9.45 -29.02
C ASN A 73 -10.04 -10.48 -28.03
N GLN A 74 -11.33 -10.40 -27.71
CA GLN A 74 -12.05 -11.29 -26.79
C GLN A 74 -11.39 -11.33 -25.40
N LYS A 75 -10.87 -10.19 -24.92
CA LYS A 75 -10.16 -10.09 -23.63
C LYS A 75 -10.73 -9.00 -22.75
N VAL A 76 -10.60 -9.23 -21.45
CA VAL A 76 -10.85 -8.21 -20.44
C VAL A 76 -9.62 -7.35 -20.26
N MET A 77 -9.83 -6.05 -20.34
CA MET A 77 -8.81 -5.04 -20.24
C MET A 77 -8.92 -4.35 -18.88
N TYR A 78 -7.77 -4.16 -18.24
CA TYR A 78 -7.65 -3.45 -16.97
C TYR A 78 -6.80 -2.21 -17.15
N GLN A 79 -7.24 -1.07 -16.60
CA GLN A 79 -6.52 0.20 -16.63
C GLN A 79 -6.63 0.92 -15.29
N LEU A 80 -5.56 1.63 -14.90
CA LEU A 80 -5.55 2.46 -13.69
C LEU A 80 -6.15 3.85 -13.92
N ASN A 81 -6.08 4.36 -15.15
CA ASN A 81 -6.67 5.63 -15.54
C ASN A 81 -8.05 5.37 -16.14
N LYS A 82 -9.00 6.27 -15.90
CA LYS A 82 -10.33 6.16 -16.49
C LYS A 82 -10.23 6.32 -18.01
N PRO A 83 -10.70 5.35 -18.81
CA PRO A 83 -10.64 5.45 -20.26
C PRO A 83 -11.68 6.46 -20.78
N GLU A 84 -11.22 7.54 -21.44
CA GLU A 84 -12.10 8.62 -21.93
C GLU A 84 -13.06 8.17 -23.06
N ASN A 85 -12.70 7.15 -23.81
CA ASN A 85 -13.42 6.72 -25.03
C ASN A 85 -14.43 5.60 -24.79
N ILE A 86 -14.65 5.19 -23.53
CA ILE A 86 -15.53 4.06 -23.19
C ILE A 86 -16.74 4.60 -22.43
N PRO A 87 -17.98 4.28 -22.85
CA PRO A 87 -19.19 4.65 -22.10
C PRO A 87 -19.16 4.12 -20.68
N GLU A 88 -19.63 4.90 -19.71
CA GLU A 88 -19.63 4.52 -18.28
C GLU A 88 -20.42 3.23 -18.03
N GLU A 89 -21.50 3.00 -18.77
CA GLU A 89 -22.32 1.78 -18.71
C GLU A 89 -21.54 0.50 -19.04
N MET A 90 -20.44 0.61 -19.79
CA MET A 90 -19.58 -0.51 -20.20
C MET A 90 -18.31 -0.63 -19.35
N LEU A 91 -18.17 0.23 -18.34
CA LEU A 91 -17.00 0.33 -17.49
C LEU A 91 -17.34 -0.20 -16.10
N SER A 92 -16.61 -1.22 -15.64
CA SER A 92 -16.70 -1.71 -14.27
C SER A 92 -15.56 -1.16 -13.44
N GLU A 93 -15.90 -0.60 -12.29
CA GLU A 93 -14.94 -0.11 -11.29
C GLU A 93 -14.65 -1.20 -10.27
N ILE A 94 -13.36 -1.46 -10.02
CA ILE A 94 -12.88 -2.42 -9.02
C ILE A 94 -12.14 -1.64 -7.94
N PRO A 95 -12.76 -1.39 -6.77
CA PRO A 95 -12.10 -0.71 -5.66
C PRO A 95 -10.91 -1.52 -5.12
N LEU A 96 -9.79 -0.84 -4.84
CA LEU A 96 -8.60 -1.39 -4.18
C LEU A 96 -8.61 -1.06 -2.69
N ASN A 97 -9.67 -1.50 -2.00
CA ASN A 97 -9.85 -1.32 -0.56
C ASN A 97 -9.48 -2.60 0.21
N ARG A 98 -9.79 -2.66 1.52
CA ARG A 98 -9.52 -3.84 2.36
C ARG A 98 -10.33 -5.09 1.99
N GLN A 99 -11.46 -4.93 1.29
CA GLN A 99 -12.31 -6.03 0.85
C GLN A 99 -11.81 -6.66 -0.45
N ASN A 100 -10.95 -5.95 -1.20
CA ASN A 100 -10.33 -6.50 -2.39
C ASN A 100 -9.51 -7.76 -2.06
N GLU A 101 -9.81 -8.88 -2.71
CA GLU A 101 -9.22 -10.19 -2.39
C GLU A 101 -7.70 -10.20 -2.48
N PHE A 102 -7.13 -9.59 -3.52
CA PHE A 102 -5.69 -9.58 -3.75
C PHE A 102 -4.99 -8.68 -2.73
N MET A 103 -5.54 -7.51 -2.43
CA MET A 103 -5.02 -6.62 -1.39
C MET A 103 -5.12 -7.24 0.01
N GLY A 104 -6.29 -7.80 0.35
CA GLY A 104 -6.54 -8.48 1.61
C GLY A 104 -5.61 -9.68 1.81
N MET A 105 -5.34 -10.45 0.74
CA MET A 105 -4.36 -11.54 0.77
C MET A 105 -2.96 -11.04 1.14
N LEU A 106 -2.49 -9.96 0.50
CA LEU A 106 -1.16 -9.41 0.75
C LEU A 106 -1.02 -8.83 2.17
N MET A 107 -2.03 -8.11 2.67
CA MET A 107 -2.05 -7.63 4.05
C MET A 107 -2.05 -8.77 5.06
N SER A 108 -2.88 -9.79 4.84
CA SER A 108 -2.95 -10.99 5.68
C SER A 108 -1.62 -11.74 5.70
N MET A 109 -0.91 -11.77 4.58
CA MET A 109 0.42 -12.37 4.49
C MET A 109 1.45 -11.63 5.35
N ILE A 110 1.45 -10.30 5.31
CA ILE A 110 2.34 -9.48 6.12
C ILE A 110 2.03 -9.67 7.61
N ASP A 111 0.76 -9.66 8.00
CA ASP A 111 0.35 -9.85 9.40
C ASP A 111 0.62 -11.28 9.89
N THR A 112 0.37 -12.30 9.07
CA THR A 112 0.69 -13.70 9.40
C THR A 112 2.19 -13.84 9.63
N LYS A 113 3.02 -13.35 8.70
CA LYS A 113 4.48 -13.40 8.81
C LYS A 113 4.98 -12.60 10.02
N ARG A 114 4.38 -11.45 10.33
CA ARG A 114 4.64 -10.65 11.54
C ARG A 114 4.36 -11.46 12.81
N SER A 115 3.26 -12.21 12.85
CA SER A 115 2.88 -13.02 14.02
C SER A 115 3.73 -14.29 14.19
N GLU A 116 4.07 -14.97 13.08
CA GLU A 116 4.88 -16.19 13.10
C GLU A 116 6.37 -15.86 13.32
N GLY A 117 6.83 -14.68 12.88
CA GLY A 117 8.22 -14.26 12.99
C GLY A 117 9.19 -15.08 12.13
N THR A 118 8.68 -15.77 11.11
CA THR A 118 9.44 -16.67 10.23
C THR A 118 10.07 -15.92 9.05
N ILE A 119 11.22 -16.42 8.60
CA ILE A 119 11.91 -15.93 7.40
C ILE A 119 11.24 -16.42 6.11
N ASN A 120 11.57 -15.80 4.97
CA ASN A 120 10.97 -16.13 3.67
C ASN A 120 11.18 -17.59 3.27
N VAL A 121 12.31 -18.20 3.66
CA VAL A 121 12.60 -19.60 3.30
C VAL A 121 11.62 -20.57 3.95
N ASP A 122 11.23 -20.30 5.20
CA ASP A 122 10.41 -21.20 6.02
C ASP A 122 8.91 -20.90 5.91
N PHE A 123 8.55 -19.70 5.44
CA PHE A 123 7.15 -19.28 5.31
C PHE A 123 6.43 -20.02 4.18
N LYS A 124 5.19 -20.46 4.45
CA LYS A 124 4.37 -21.24 3.52
C LYS A 124 3.47 -20.35 2.67
N PHE A 125 4.06 -19.68 1.68
CA PHE A 125 3.36 -18.77 0.76
C PHE A 125 2.16 -19.41 0.07
N ASP A 126 2.30 -20.66 -0.39
CA ASP A 126 1.27 -21.41 -1.12
C ASP A 126 -0.10 -21.41 -0.41
N LYS A 127 -0.11 -21.49 0.93
CA LYS A 127 -1.37 -21.52 1.70
C LYS A 127 -2.18 -20.23 1.60
N LEU A 128 -1.50 -19.10 1.44
CA LEU A 128 -2.12 -17.78 1.39
C LEU A 128 -2.35 -17.33 -0.05
N THR A 129 -1.46 -17.69 -0.98
CA THR A 129 -1.69 -17.44 -2.41
C THR A 129 -2.93 -18.20 -2.93
N ASP A 130 -3.28 -19.34 -2.33
CA ASP A 130 -4.53 -20.06 -2.61
C ASP A 130 -5.80 -19.24 -2.30
N MET A 131 -5.74 -18.14 -1.53
CA MET A 131 -6.92 -17.32 -1.19
C MET A 131 -7.62 -16.69 -2.40
N ILE A 132 -6.90 -16.49 -3.51
CA ILE A 132 -7.45 -15.98 -4.77
C ILE A 132 -7.85 -17.09 -5.76
N SER A 133 -7.78 -18.36 -5.34
CA SER A 133 -8.23 -19.50 -6.15
C SER A 133 -9.76 -19.60 -6.17
N PRO A 134 -10.38 -20.09 -7.27
CA PRO A 134 -11.84 -20.22 -7.38
C PRO A 134 -12.47 -21.00 -6.21
N LYS A 135 -11.79 -22.04 -5.73
CA LYS A 135 -12.22 -22.85 -4.60
C LYS A 135 -12.37 -22.05 -3.30
N LYS A 136 -11.43 -21.14 -3.02
CA LYS A 136 -11.48 -20.31 -1.80
C LYS A 136 -12.55 -19.24 -1.86
N VAL A 137 -12.75 -18.64 -3.04
CA VAL A 137 -13.88 -17.75 -3.31
C VAL A 137 -15.20 -18.49 -3.02
N MET A 138 -15.33 -19.74 -3.46
CA MET A 138 -16.51 -20.56 -3.14
C MET A 138 -16.67 -20.92 -1.67
N ASP A 139 -15.59 -21.22 -0.94
CA ASP A 139 -15.70 -21.51 0.49
C ASP A 139 -16.24 -20.28 1.28
N ALA A 140 -15.82 -19.06 0.90
CA ALA A 140 -16.37 -17.82 1.45
C ALA A 140 -17.86 -17.67 1.10
N ILE A 141 -18.23 -17.93 -0.14
CA ILE A 141 -19.63 -17.85 -0.60
C ILE A 141 -20.51 -18.91 0.07
N ARG A 142 -19.99 -20.13 0.31
CA ARG A 142 -20.69 -21.16 1.09
C ARG A 142 -20.94 -20.73 2.53
N GLN A 143 -20.01 -19.98 3.13
CA GLN A 143 -20.20 -19.43 4.47
C GLN A 143 -21.24 -18.30 4.45
N ASN A 144 -21.13 -17.34 3.54
CA ASN A 144 -22.13 -16.28 3.35
C ASN A 144 -23.52 -16.88 3.11
N ARG A 145 -23.61 -17.94 2.31
CA ARG A 145 -24.84 -18.71 2.08
C ARG A 145 -25.41 -19.26 3.38
N LYS A 146 -24.62 -19.91 4.23
CA LYS A 146 -25.10 -20.45 5.50
C LYS A 146 -25.67 -19.34 6.39
N GLU A 147 -25.00 -18.19 6.41
CA GLU A 147 -25.45 -17.03 7.16
C GLU A 147 -26.73 -16.42 6.58
N LEU A 148 -26.84 -16.34 5.25
CA LEU A 148 -28.01 -15.83 4.53
C LEU A 148 -29.21 -16.76 4.76
N GLN A 149 -29.02 -18.08 4.62
CA GLN A 149 -30.05 -19.09 4.89
C GLN A 149 -30.50 -19.08 6.35
N TYR A 150 -29.57 -18.95 7.30
CA TYR A 150 -29.90 -18.86 8.71
C TYR A 150 -30.67 -17.57 9.03
N THR A 151 -30.16 -16.42 8.57
CA THR A 151 -30.76 -15.10 8.84
C THR A 151 -32.16 -14.99 8.19
N TYR A 152 -32.32 -15.48 6.96
CA TYR A 152 -33.61 -15.53 6.28
C TYR A 152 -34.57 -16.54 6.93
N GLY A 153 -34.06 -17.69 7.38
CA GLY A 153 -34.85 -18.67 8.13
C GLY A 153 -35.37 -18.14 9.45
N GLU A 154 -34.58 -17.32 10.17
CA GLU A 154 -35.05 -16.62 11.38
C GLU A 154 -36.03 -15.50 11.04
N TYR A 155 -35.78 -14.74 9.96
CA TYR A 155 -36.68 -13.69 9.47
C TYR A 155 -38.07 -14.24 9.09
N ALA A 156 -38.12 -15.38 8.39
CA ALA A 156 -39.35 -16.01 7.92
C ALA A 156 -40.23 -16.57 9.06
N LYS A 157 -39.66 -16.83 10.24
CA LYS A 157 -40.39 -17.35 11.43
C LYS A 157 -41.08 -16.27 12.25
N LEU A 158 -40.76 -14.99 12.03
CA LEU A 158 -41.27 -13.87 12.84
C LEU A 158 -42.53 -13.25 12.21
N ASP A 159 -43.41 -12.73 13.05
CA ASP A 159 -44.61 -12.00 12.64
C ASP A 159 -44.27 -10.59 12.11
N GLU A 160 -45.10 -10.05 11.22
CA GLU A 160 -44.84 -8.75 10.55
C GLU A 160 -44.75 -7.54 11.50
N GLU A 161 -45.37 -7.62 12.68
CA GLU A 161 -45.34 -6.55 13.68
C GLU A 161 -44.16 -6.66 14.66
N ASP A 162 -43.33 -7.71 14.61
CA ASP A 162 -42.16 -7.88 15.50
C ASP A 162 -41.01 -6.93 15.11
N PRO A 163 -40.55 -6.03 16.02
CA PRO A 163 -39.38 -5.20 15.78
C PRO A 163 -38.12 -5.97 15.39
N LYS A 164 -37.93 -7.19 15.91
CA LYS A 164 -36.78 -8.04 15.57
C LYS A 164 -36.79 -8.51 14.12
N LYS A 165 -37.99 -8.63 13.51
CA LYS A 165 -38.11 -8.94 12.08
C LYS A 165 -37.56 -7.80 11.23
N LYS A 166 -37.77 -6.55 11.66
CA LYS A 166 -37.20 -5.36 11.01
C LYS A 166 -35.68 -5.30 11.16
N ASP A 167 -35.15 -5.59 12.35
CA ASP A 167 -33.68 -5.66 12.56
C ASP A 167 -33.03 -6.75 11.69
N LEU A 168 -33.69 -7.91 11.53
CA LEU A 168 -33.24 -8.97 10.63
C LEU A 168 -33.41 -8.61 9.15
N ALA A 169 -34.44 -7.82 8.80
CA ALA A 169 -34.62 -7.29 7.45
C ALA A 169 -33.49 -6.33 7.07
N ASP A 170 -33.12 -5.40 7.96
CA ASP A 170 -31.99 -4.50 7.74
C ASP A 170 -30.70 -5.28 7.52
N LYS A 171 -30.47 -6.34 8.31
CA LYS A 171 -29.33 -7.23 8.13
C LYS A 171 -29.38 -7.99 6.80
N LEU A 172 -30.54 -8.51 6.40
CA LEU A 172 -30.72 -9.20 5.12
C LEU A 172 -30.49 -8.25 3.95
N ASN A 173 -30.98 -7.01 4.00
CA ASN A 173 -30.75 -6.00 2.97
C ASN A 173 -29.25 -5.75 2.76
N VAL A 174 -28.47 -5.61 3.85
CA VAL A 174 -27.01 -5.50 3.74
C VAL A 174 -26.39 -6.74 3.08
N MET A 175 -26.84 -7.94 3.45
CA MET A 175 -26.31 -9.18 2.86
C MET A 175 -26.70 -9.38 1.39
N PHE A 176 -27.90 -8.95 0.99
CA PHE A 176 -28.35 -8.95 -0.41
C PHE A 176 -27.57 -7.91 -1.22
N GLU A 177 -27.38 -6.70 -0.70
CA GLU A 177 -26.57 -5.65 -1.33
C GLU A 177 -25.11 -6.10 -1.56
N GLU A 178 -24.51 -6.77 -0.57
CA GLU A 178 -23.16 -7.35 -0.69
C GLU A 178 -23.09 -8.47 -1.75
N ALA A 179 -24.14 -9.27 -1.87
CA ALA A 179 -24.21 -10.33 -2.88
C ALA A 179 -24.45 -9.74 -4.28
N SER A 180 -25.34 -8.75 -4.38
CA SER A 180 -25.81 -8.17 -5.63
C SER A 180 -24.82 -7.22 -6.30
N ALA A 181 -23.96 -6.57 -5.51
CA ALA A 181 -22.82 -5.79 -5.99
C ALA A 181 -21.89 -6.56 -6.96
N ASN A 182 -21.95 -7.89 -6.93
CA ASN A 182 -21.15 -8.78 -7.77
C ASN A 182 -21.92 -9.42 -8.93
N TYR A 183 -23.25 -9.29 -9.00
CA TYR A 183 -24.07 -9.97 -10.02
C TYR A 183 -23.77 -9.50 -11.45
N ASN A 184 -23.41 -8.22 -11.60
CA ASN A 184 -23.16 -7.61 -12.90
C ASN A 184 -21.69 -7.71 -13.33
N ASN A 185 -20.82 -8.21 -12.45
CA ASN A 185 -19.40 -8.39 -12.75
C ASN A 185 -19.14 -9.84 -13.19
N VAL A 186 -19.01 -10.06 -14.50
CA VAL A 186 -18.67 -11.35 -15.10
C VAL A 186 -17.47 -12.01 -14.42
N MET A 187 -16.51 -11.23 -13.91
CA MET A 187 -15.32 -11.76 -13.22
C MET A 187 -15.59 -12.28 -11.82
N ALA A 188 -16.56 -11.71 -11.11
CA ALA A 188 -17.01 -12.23 -9.82
C ALA A 188 -17.85 -13.51 -10.02
N MET A 189 -18.52 -13.64 -11.17
CA MET A 189 -19.35 -14.79 -11.52
C MET A 189 -18.56 -15.99 -12.07
N LEU A 190 -17.37 -15.78 -12.65
CA LEU A 190 -16.56 -16.88 -13.20
C LEU A 190 -16.15 -17.94 -12.18
N PRO A 191 -15.65 -17.61 -10.97
CA PRO A 191 -15.41 -18.60 -9.93
C PRO A 191 -16.66 -19.45 -9.63
N LEU A 192 -17.83 -18.81 -9.62
CA LEU A 192 -19.11 -19.49 -9.39
C LEU A 192 -19.44 -20.45 -10.52
N ALA A 193 -19.32 -20.00 -11.77
CA ALA A 193 -19.57 -20.83 -12.94
C ALA A 193 -18.64 -22.04 -13.01
N ILE A 194 -17.35 -21.85 -12.69
CA ILE A 194 -16.34 -22.93 -12.65
C ILE A 194 -16.72 -23.99 -11.62
N GLU A 195 -17.07 -23.59 -10.39
CA GLU A 195 -17.36 -24.52 -9.31
C GLU A 195 -18.78 -25.12 -9.38
N ASP A 196 -19.78 -24.40 -9.89
CA ASP A 196 -21.10 -24.96 -10.22
C ASP A 196 -20.95 -26.05 -11.28
N THR A 197 -20.27 -25.75 -12.39
CA THR A 197 -20.05 -26.71 -13.48
C THR A 197 -19.30 -27.95 -12.99
N LYS A 198 -18.24 -27.75 -12.20
CA LYS A 198 -17.50 -28.84 -11.55
C LYS A 198 -18.37 -29.68 -10.63
N THR A 199 -19.20 -29.05 -9.80
CA THR A 199 -20.09 -29.75 -8.87
C THR A 199 -21.12 -30.57 -9.63
N ARG A 200 -21.71 -30.03 -10.71
CA ARG A 200 -22.64 -30.75 -11.58
C ARG A 200 -21.99 -31.95 -12.26
N LEU A 201 -20.79 -31.77 -12.81
CA LEU A 201 -20.04 -32.84 -13.46
C LEU A 201 -19.65 -33.97 -12.50
N LEU A 202 -19.21 -33.63 -11.27
CA LEU A 202 -18.79 -34.63 -10.28
C LEU A 202 -19.95 -35.32 -9.54
N LEU A 203 -21.10 -34.65 -9.38
CA LEU A 203 -22.29 -35.25 -8.74
C LEU A 203 -23.17 -36.03 -9.73
N GLY A 204 -23.09 -35.74 -11.02
CA GLY A 204 -23.85 -36.41 -12.08
C GLY A 204 -23.48 -37.88 -12.32
N ASP A 205 -22.34 -38.36 -11.80
CA ASP A 205 -21.86 -39.74 -11.97
C ASP A 205 -22.44 -40.74 -10.94
N GLY A 206 -23.47 -40.34 -10.17
CA GLY A 206 -24.02 -41.15 -9.08
C GLY A 206 -25.02 -42.26 -9.44
N ARG A 207 -25.54 -42.36 -10.68
CA ARG A 207 -26.57 -43.37 -11.04
C ARG A 207 -26.45 -43.88 -12.47
N GLU A 208 -26.19 -45.18 -12.61
CA GLU A 208 -26.30 -45.92 -13.87
C GLU A 208 -27.77 -46.03 -14.36
N GLU A 209 -27.87 -45.88 -15.68
CA GLU A 209 -28.94 -46.05 -16.67
C GLU A 209 -30.31 -46.66 -16.30
N LYS A 210 -31.36 -46.08 -16.92
CA LYS A 210 -32.17 -46.84 -17.89
C LYS A 210 -32.86 -45.95 -18.92
N ASP A 211 -32.64 -46.36 -20.16
CA ASP A 211 -33.20 -45.83 -21.39
C ASP A 211 -34.74 -45.74 -21.37
N ASN A 212 -35.28 -44.57 -21.68
CA ASN A 212 -36.66 -44.37 -22.15
C ASN A 212 -36.79 -42.97 -22.74
N THR A 213 -36.80 -42.90 -24.07
CA THR A 213 -37.09 -41.68 -24.82
C THR A 213 -38.61 -41.49 -24.96
N PRO A 214 -39.11 -40.28 -24.63
CA PRO A 214 -40.12 -39.64 -25.46
C PRO A 214 -39.59 -38.35 -26.08
N LEU A 215 -39.80 -38.23 -27.39
CA LEU A 215 -39.49 -37.10 -28.26
C LEU A 215 -40.43 -35.89 -27.99
N ALA A 216 -39.91 -34.67 -27.97
CA ALA A 216 -40.69 -33.44 -28.25
C ALA A 216 -39.81 -32.30 -28.83
N LEU A 217 -40.37 -31.61 -29.81
CA LEU A 217 -39.74 -30.77 -30.85
C LEU A 217 -39.37 -29.33 -30.41
N GLY A 218 -38.36 -28.74 -31.07
CA GLY A 218 -38.04 -27.31 -31.01
C GLY A 218 -38.36 -26.58 -32.32
N VAL A 219 -38.56 -25.26 -32.27
CA VAL A 219 -38.72 -24.39 -33.45
C VAL A 219 -37.50 -23.47 -33.57
N LEU A 220 -36.91 -23.42 -34.77
CA LEU A 220 -35.76 -22.58 -35.12
C LEU A 220 -36.22 -21.13 -35.39
N SER A 221 -35.49 -20.16 -34.84
CA SER A 221 -35.68 -18.72 -35.12
C SER A 221 -34.36 -18.08 -35.54
N MET A 222 -34.39 -17.26 -36.59
CA MET A 222 -33.29 -16.35 -36.99
C MET A 222 -33.49 -14.99 -36.33
N GLY A 223 -32.41 -14.41 -35.77
CA GLY A 223 -32.37 -13.00 -35.42
C GLY A 223 -32.31 -12.08 -36.65
N GLU A 224 -32.63 -10.80 -36.48
CA GLU A 224 -32.61 -9.78 -37.56
C GLU A 224 -31.22 -9.53 -38.18
N GLN A 225 -30.16 -10.18 -37.66
CA GLN A 225 -28.78 -10.14 -38.16
C GLN A 225 -28.21 -11.53 -38.53
N GLY A 226 -29.05 -12.58 -38.62
CA GLY A 226 -28.67 -13.85 -39.24
C GLY A 226 -28.02 -14.92 -38.34
N GLU A 227 -28.09 -14.78 -37.02
CA GLU A 227 -27.67 -15.82 -36.07
C GLU A 227 -28.86 -16.67 -35.57
N LEU A 228 -28.62 -17.97 -35.35
CA LEU A 228 -29.60 -18.99 -34.96
C LEU A 228 -29.69 -19.14 -33.44
N ARG A 229 -30.89 -19.02 -32.85
CA ARG A 229 -31.18 -19.36 -31.44
C ARG A 229 -32.21 -20.49 -31.34
N VAL A 230 -32.02 -21.39 -30.36
CA VAL A 230 -32.96 -22.47 -30.00
C VAL A 230 -33.70 -22.08 -28.72
N LEU A 231 -35.04 -22.06 -28.75
CA LEU A 231 -35.88 -21.83 -27.58
C LEU A 231 -36.58 -23.15 -27.16
N GLU A 232 -36.55 -23.46 -25.87
CA GLU A 232 -37.27 -24.60 -25.26
C GLU A 232 -38.70 -24.15 -24.89
N ALA A 233 -39.72 -24.93 -25.26
CA ALA A 233 -41.12 -24.67 -24.86
C ALA A 233 -41.34 -25.01 -23.36
N PRO A 234 -42.26 -24.33 -22.66
CA PRO A 234 -42.39 -24.45 -21.20
C PRO A 234 -42.84 -25.86 -20.79
N LYS A 235 -42.16 -26.44 -19.78
CA LYS A 235 -42.49 -27.74 -19.19
C LYS A 235 -43.67 -27.60 -18.21
N VAL A 236 -44.58 -28.57 -18.27
CA VAL A 236 -45.69 -28.73 -17.31
C VAL A 236 -45.14 -29.20 -15.97
N GLU A 237 -45.47 -28.49 -14.90
CA GLU A 237 -45.10 -28.84 -13.53
C GLU A 237 -45.69 -30.20 -13.13
N THR A 238 -44.84 -31.11 -12.65
CA THR A 238 -45.26 -32.32 -11.94
C THR A 238 -44.90 -32.15 -10.48
N THR A 239 -45.93 -32.06 -9.64
CA THR A 239 -45.83 -31.85 -8.19
C THR A 239 -45.30 -33.12 -7.54
N SER A 240 -44.06 -33.09 -7.04
CA SER A 240 -43.51 -34.13 -6.16
C SER A 240 -43.30 -33.56 -4.76
N LEU A 241 -43.55 -34.42 -3.76
CA LEU A 241 -43.76 -34.07 -2.35
C LEU A 241 -42.62 -33.25 -1.72
N VAL A 242 -42.96 -32.04 -1.28
CA VAL A 242 -42.10 -31.07 -0.60
C VAL A 242 -41.89 -31.49 0.86
N THR A 243 -40.64 -31.70 1.28
CA THR A 243 -40.25 -31.78 2.69
C THR A 243 -40.16 -30.38 3.32
N VAL A 244 -40.48 -30.26 4.61
CA VAL A 244 -40.68 -28.98 5.34
C VAL A 244 -39.44 -28.05 5.34
N ASP A 245 -38.23 -28.55 5.06
CA ASP A 245 -37.01 -27.72 4.92
C ASP A 245 -36.91 -26.92 3.60
N ASP A 246 -37.76 -27.20 2.59
CA ASP A 246 -37.67 -26.55 1.26
C ASP A 246 -38.44 -25.22 1.15
N GLN A 247 -39.34 -24.87 2.08
CA GLN A 247 -40.09 -23.60 1.99
C GLN A 247 -39.19 -22.36 2.13
N VAL A 248 -38.21 -22.42 3.03
CA VAL A 248 -37.23 -21.33 3.26
C VAL A 248 -36.33 -21.15 2.03
N ASN A 249 -35.85 -22.26 1.44
CA ASN A 249 -35.04 -22.22 0.22
C ASN A 249 -35.86 -21.70 -0.98
N THR A 250 -37.13 -22.08 -1.09
CA THR A 250 -38.01 -21.64 -2.20
C THR A 250 -38.27 -20.13 -2.14
N GLY A 251 -38.56 -19.60 -0.94
CA GLY A 251 -38.73 -18.16 -0.73
C GLY A 251 -37.45 -17.35 -0.96
N LEU A 252 -36.30 -17.89 -0.54
CA LEU A 252 -35.00 -17.28 -0.75
C LEU A 252 -34.57 -17.28 -2.23
N ILE A 253 -34.85 -18.36 -2.97
CA ILE A 253 -34.63 -18.44 -4.43
C ILE A 253 -35.45 -17.38 -5.15
N ALA A 254 -36.73 -17.23 -4.79
CA ALA A 254 -37.60 -16.21 -5.38
C ALA A 254 -37.05 -14.81 -5.12
N ALA A 255 -36.66 -14.52 -3.88
CA ALA A 255 -36.07 -13.23 -3.50
C ALA A 255 -34.78 -12.91 -4.26
N LEU A 256 -33.87 -13.89 -4.44
CA LEU A 256 -32.63 -13.70 -5.20
C LEU A 256 -32.87 -13.48 -6.69
N LYS A 257 -33.89 -14.13 -7.26
CA LYS A 257 -34.27 -13.93 -8.66
C LYS A 257 -34.91 -12.56 -8.87
N GLU A 258 -35.80 -12.17 -7.97
CA GLU A 258 -36.46 -10.86 -7.99
C GLU A 258 -35.43 -9.73 -7.84
N ASP A 259 -34.46 -9.89 -6.94
CA ASP A 259 -33.34 -8.96 -6.77
C ASP A 259 -32.47 -8.85 -8.04
N TYR A 260 -32.10 -9.98 -8.66
CA TYR A 260 -31.36 -9.96 -9.93
C TYR A 260 -32.13 -9.28 -11.07
N GLN A 261 -33.45 -9.54 -11.18
CA GLN A 261 -34.32 -8.94 -12.19
C GLN A 261 -34.56 -7.45 -11.95
N ALA A 262 -34.63 -7.01 -10.69
CA ALA A 262 -34.79 -5.60 -10.33
C ALA A 262 -33.54 -4.77 -10.66
N LEU A 263 -32.36 -5.38 -10.61
CA LEU A 263 -31.07 -4.73 -10.85
C LEU A 263 -30.59 -4.76 -12.31
N ASN A 264 -31.24 -5.54 -13.18
CA ASN A 264 -30.82 -5.72 -14.58
C ASN A 264 -31.95 -5.49 -15.57
N GLU A 265 -31.80 -4.47 -16.43
CA GLU A 265 -32.76 -4.16 -17.49
C GLU A 265 -32.86 -5.28 -18.57
N GLU A 266 -31.75 -5.98 -18.84
CA GLU A 266 -31.72 -7.20 -19.67
C GLU A 266 -31.32 -8.42 -18.83
N SER A 267 -32.31 -9.21 -18.41
CA SER A 267 -32.08 -10.41 -17.61
C SER A 267 -31.52 -11.58 -18.44
N ASN A 268 -30.40 -12.16 -18.00
CA ASN A 268 -29.86 -13.39 -18.58
C ASN A 268 -30.28 -14.60 -17.73
N GLY A 269 -31.16 -15.45 -18.25
CA GLY A 269 -31.68 -16.62 -17.53
C GLY A 269 -30.61 -17.62 -17.08
N TYR A 270 -29.45 -17.68 -17.75
CA TYR A 270 -28.32 -18.51 -17.28
C TYR A 270 -27.66 -17.91 -16.03
N VAL A 271 -27.46 -16.58 -16.00
CA VAL A 271 -26.85 -15.87 -14.88
C VAL A 271 -27.79 -15.88 -13.68
N GLU A 272 -29.08 -15.63 -13.90
CA GLU A 272 -30.13 -15.76 -12.89
C GLU A 272 -30.14 -17.16 -12.26
N ALA A 273 -30.08 -18.21 -13.07
CA ALA A 273 -30.00 -19.58 -12.59
C ALA A 273 -28.67 -19.89 -11.89
N LEU A 274 -27.56 -19.29 -12.31
CA LEU A 274 -26.25 -19.42 -11.66
C LEU A 274 -26.28 -18.77 -10.26
N VAL A 275 -26.80 -17.54 -10.12
CA VAL A 275 -26.96 -16.85 -8.83
C VAL A 275 -27.84 -17.68 -7.90
N ALA A 276 -29.04 -18.06 -8.36
CA ALA A 276 -29.97 -18.84 -7.57
C ALA A 276 -29.34 -20.16 -7.10
N ARG A 277 -28.63 -20.90 -7.97
CA ARG A 277 -27.98 -22.17 -7.61
C ARG A 277 -26.77 -21.99 -6.69
N THR A 278 -26.03 -20.90 -6.84
CA THR A 278 -24.86 -20.60 -6.01
C THR A 278 -25.25 -20.39 -4.55
N PHE A 279 -26.30 -19.59 -4.32
CA PHE A 279 -26.76 -19.24 -2.96
C PHE A 279 -27.82 -20.22 -2.43
N CYS A 280 -28.51 -20.94 -3.31
CA CYS A 280 -29.52 -21.95 -2.98
C CYS A 280 -29.42 -23.15 -3.95
N PRO A 281 -28.48 -24.09 -3.76
CA PRO A 281 -28.39 -25.27 -4.59
C PRO A 281 -29.66 -26.10 -4.42
N LEU A 282 -30.25 -26.45 -5.55
CA LEU A 282 -31.39 -27.34 -5.64
C LEU A 282 -31.02 -28.66 -4.98
N THR A 283 -31.87 -29.14 -4.08
CA THR A 283 -31.87 -30.48 -3.51
C THR A 283 -32.13 -31.49 -4.63
N SER A 284 -31.09 -31.81 -5.41
CA SER A 284 -30.90 -33.07 -6.14
C SER A 284 -32.11 -33.67 -6.87
N THR A 285 -32.97 -32.87 -7.51
CA THR A 285 -34.18 -33.39 -8.19
C THR A 285 -34.49 -32.77 -9.55
N MET A 286 -33.71 -31.83 -10.07
CA MET A 286 -33.85 -31.36 -11.45
C MET A 286 -32.63 -31.78 -12.29
N GLU A 287 -32.61 -33.04 -12.70
CA GLU A 287 -31.70 -33.56 -13.71
C GLU A 287 -32.16 -33.05 -15.09
N SER A 288 -31.57 -31.96 -15.58
CA SER A 288 -31.49 -31.76 -17.03
C SER A 288 -30.46 -32.73 -17.59
N ARG A 289 -30.74 -33.38 -18.74
CA ARG A 289 -29.75 -34.16 -19.49
C ARG A 289 -28.55 -33.26 -19.76
N VAL A 290 -27.46 -33.49 -19.05
CA VAL A 290 -26.24 -32.70 -19.19
C VAL A 290 -25.40 -33.29 -20.32
N ASP A 291 -25.07 -32.49 -21.33
CA ASP A 291 -24.06 -32.84 -22.32
C ASP A 291 -22.67 -32.77 -21.65
N LYS A 292 -22.13 -33.93 -21.28
CA LYS A 292 -20.87 -34.06 -20.55
C LYS A 292 -19.70 -33.45 -21.33
N GLU A 293 -19.66 -33.61 -22.65
CA GLU A 293 -18.55 -33.08 -23.48
C GLU A 293 -18.56 -31.55 -23.49
N THR A 294 -19.73 -30.95 -23.71
CA THR A 294 -19.88 -29.49 -23.75
C THR A 294 -19.61 -28.86 -22.38
N GLU A 295 -20.06 -29.44 -21.28
CA GLU A 295 -19.79 -28.92 -19.93
C GLU A 295 -18.31 -29.04 -19.53
N VAL A 296 -17.63 -30.13 -19.91
CA VAL A 296 -16.17 -30.25 -19.70
C VAL A 296 -15.41 -29.20 -20.50
N ALA A 297 -15.82 -28.95 -21.75
CA ALA A 297 -15.25 -27.89 -22.59
C ALA A 297 -15.50 -26.50 -21.98
N ASN A 298 -16.71 -26.23 -21.50
CA ASN A 298 -17.07 -24.99 -20.82
C ASN A 298 -16.24 -24.77 -19.55
N TYR A 299 -16.14 -25.79 -18.69
CA TYR A 299 -15.32 -25.73 -17.47
C TYR A 299 -13.86 -25.36 -17.77
N ASN A 300 -13.23 -26.07 -18.71
CA ASN A 300 -11.84 -25.83 -19.09
C ASN A 300 -11.66 -24.42 -19.69
N SER A 301 -12.63 -23.95 -20.48
CA SER A 301 -12.62 -22.62 -21.08
C SER A 301 -12.79 -21.51 -20.03
N TYR A 302 -13.71 -21.67 -19.08
CA TYR A 302 -13.91 -20.73 -17.97
C TYR A 302 -12.67 -20.64 -17.08
N LEU A 303 -12.04 -21.78 -16.80
CA LEU A 303 -10.81 -21.83 -16.00
C LEU A 303 -9.64 -21.12 -16.70
N GLU A 304 -9.50 -21.29 -18.01
CA GLU A 304 -8.48 -20.60 -18.82
C GLU A 304 -8.75 -19.10 -18.90
N PHE A 305 -10.00 -18.69 -19.13
CA PHE A 305 -10.40 -17.29 -19.14
C PHE A 305 -10.18 -16.60 -17.78
N TYR A 306 -10.53 -17.28 -16.67
CA TYR A 306 -10.27 -16.79 -15.32
C TYR A 306 -8.77 -16.57 -15.07
N LYS A 307 -7.92 -17.51 -15.51
CA LYS A 307 -6.47 -17.37 -15.42
C LYS A 307 -5.96 -16.17 -16.20
N GLU A 308 -6.33 -16.04 -17.47
CA GLU A 308 -5.86 -14.93 -18.32
C GLU A 308 -6.28 -13.57 -17.78
N SER A 309 -7.54 -13.46 -17.34
CA SER A 309 -8.08 -12.25 -16.75
C SER A 309 -7.39 -11.90 -15.43
N LYS A 310 -7.23 -12.84 -14.49
CA LYS A 310 -6.56 -12.57 -13.21
C LYS A 310 -5.09 -12.22 -13.40
N ASP A 311 -4.39 -12.85 -14.36
CA ASP A 311 -3.02 -12.47 -14.73
C ASP A 311 -2.93 -11.03 -15.23
N ALA A 312 -3.83 -10.64 -16.14
CA ALA A 312 -3.91 -9.28 -16.65
C ALA A 312 -4.24 -8.26 -15.54
N PHE A 313 -5.20 -8.60 -14.66
CA PHE A 313 -5.55 -7.79 -13.50
C PHE A 313 -4.32 -7.56 -12.61
N ILE A 314 -3.68 -8.64 -12.12
CA ILE A 314 -2.54 -8.56 -11.19
C ILE A 314 -1.40 -7.72 -11.80
N LYS A 315 -1.08 -7.91 -13.08
CA LYS A 315 -0.05 -7.13 -13.77
C LYS A 315 -0.37 -5.64 -13.83
N THR A 316 -1.63 -5.27 -14.07
CA THR A 316 -2.06 -3.87 -14.10
C THR A 316 -2.06 -3.23 -12.72
N VAL A 317 -2.53 -3.95 -11.68
CA VAL A 317 -2.72 -3.37 -10.34
C VAL A 317 -1.48 -3.39 -9.47
N LYS A 318 -0.52 -4.29 -9.75
CA LYS A 318 0.70 -4.48 -8.96
C LYS A 318 1.39 -3.16 -8.56
N PRO A 319 1.69 -2.22 -9.49
CA PRO A 319 2.41 -1.00 -9.12
C PRO A 319 1.65 -0.12 -8.10
N LEU A 320 0.32 0.00 -8.27
CA LEU A 320 -0.52 0.76 -7.35
C LEU A 320 -0.64 0.04 -6.00
N ILE A 321 -0.76 -1.29 -6.00
CA ILE A 321 -0.81 -2.09 -4.77
C ILE A 321 0.50 -2.01 -3.98
N GLU A 322 1.66 -2.03 -4.62
CA GLU A 322 2.95 -1.86 -3.95
C GLU A 322 3.05 -0.49 -3.26
N ASN A 323 2.53 0.57 -3.90
CA ASN A 323 2.41 1.90 -3.30
C ASN A 323 1.45 1.90 -2.11
N LEU A 324 0.25 1.33 -2.24
CA LEU A 324 -0.73 1.24 -1.17
C LEU A 324 -0.21 0.41 0.02
N LEU A 325 0.47 -0.71 -0.23
CA LEU A 325 1.14 -1.51 0.81
C LEU A 325 2.27 -0.73 1.47
N GLY A 326 3.02 0.08 0.72
CA GLY A 326 4.01 1.01 1.26
C GLY A 326 3.40 2.01 2.23
N ILE A 327 2.29 2.66 1.85
CA ILE A 327 1.55 3.59 2.72
C ILE A 327 1.01 2.88 3.96
N TRP A 328 0.47 1.66 3.79
CA TRP A 328 0.03 0.86 4.92
C TRP A 328 1.21 0.56 5.87
N CYS A 329 2.34 0.11 5.34
CA CYS A 329 3.55 -0.16 6.12
C CYS A 329 4.09 1.08 6.83
N PHE A 330 4.01 2.27 6.21
CA PHE A 330 4.36 3.55 6.83
C PHE A 330 3.55 3.78 8.11
N PHE A 331 2.22 3.66 8.04
CA PHE A 331 1.35 3.87 9.19
C PHE A 331 1.46 2.76 10.24
N GLU A 332 1.72 1.53 9.83
CA GLU A 332 1.88 0.39 10.75
C GLU A 332 3.14 0.52 11.62
N GLN A 333 4.13 1.35 11.26
CA GLN A 333 5.28 1.60 12.15
C GLN A 333 4.87 2.27 13.47
N TYR A 334 3.69 2.91 13.53
CA TYR A 334 3.15 3.53 14.72
C TYR A 334 2.00 2.70 15.33
N PRO A 335 2.13 2.19 16.58
CA PRO A 335 1.10 1.37 17.20
C PRO A 335 -0.27 2.06 17.33
N LYS A 336 -1.34 1.42 16.82
CA LYS A 336 -2.72 1.95 16.79
C LYS A 336 -3.27 2.39 18.16
N LYS A 337 -2.81 1.73 19.23
CA LYS A 337 -3.25 2.01 20.62
C LYS A 337 -2.66 3.31 21.21
N LEU A 338 -1.60 3.86 20.62
CA LEU A 338 -0.90 5.02 21.19
C LEU A 338 -1.57 6.33 20.80
N LYS A 339 -1.94 7.12 21.81
CA LYS A 339 -2.47 8.47 21.64
C LYS A 339 -1.34 9.46 21.88
N GLY A 340 -0.76 9.97 20.80
CA GLY A 340 0.39 10.89 20.83
C GLY A 340 0.54 11.63 19.52
N MET A 341 1.76 12.04 19.20
CA MET A 341 2.11 12.66 17.91
C MET A 341 2.10 11.60 16.80
N ARG A 342 0.91 11.22 16.34
CA ARG A 342 0.73 10.24 15.28
C ARG A 342 1.30 10.77 13.94
N PRO A 343 2.08 9.96 13.20
CA PRO A 343 2.54 10.32 11.86
C PRO A 343 1.38 10.72 10.95
N SER A 344 1.61 11.69 10.08
CA SER A 344 0.65 12.09 9.04
C SER A 344 1.35 12.16 7.70
N LEU A 345 0.66 11.75 6.64
CA LEU A 345 1.18 11.68 5.29
C LEU A 345 0.38 12.61 4.38
N LEU A 346 1.04 13.58 3.76
CA LEU A 346 0.47 14.45 2.73
C LEU A 346 0.77 13.82 1.37
N ILE A 347 -0.25 13.35 0.68
CA ILE A 347 -0.10 12.65 -0.59
C ILE A 347 -0.29 13.65 -1.70
N THR A 348 0.76 13.89 -2.50
CA THR A 348 0.66 14.90 -3.57
C THR A 348 -0.33 14.46 -4.65
N ASN A 349 -0.52 13.16 -4.83
CA ASN A 349 -1.28 12.55 -5.93
C ASN A 349 -0.72 12.92 -7.31
N VAL A 350 0.59 13.17 -7.38
CA VAL A 350 1.32 13.62 -8.56
C VAL A 350 2.56 12.77 -8.71
N SER A 351 2.84 12.30 -9.93
CA SER A 351 4.07 11.56 -10.21
C SER A 351 5.31 12.45 -10.06
N ASN A 352 6.43 11.87 -9.65
CA ASN A 352 7.69 12.61 -9.46
C ASN A 352 8.13 13.35 -10.71
N GLU A 353 7.97 12.72 -11.87
CA GLU A 353 8.27 13.33 -13.17
C GLU A 353 7.41 14.57 -13.45
N LEU A 354 6.12 14.53 -13.12
CA LEU A 354 5.21 15.64 -13.34
C LEU A 354 5.47 16.79 -12.36
N LEU A 355 5.75 16.48 -11.09
CA LEU A 355 6.08 17.48 -10.07
C LEU A 355 7.41 18.18 -10.36
N ALA A 356 8.41 17.44 -10.86
CA ALA A 356 9.74 17.96 -11.20
C ALA A 356 9.79 18.82 -12.49
N LYS A 357 8.68 18.92 -13.24
CA LYS A 357 8.63 19.79 -14.43
C LYS A 357 8.79 21.24 -14.03
N SER A 358 9.54 22.00 -14.83
CA SER A 358 9.80 23.42 -14.59
C SER A 358 8.54 24.28 -14.52
N SER A 359 7.45 23.87 -15.18
CA SER A 359 6.15 24.55 -15.12
C SER A 359 5.37 24.30 -13.81
N ASN A 360 5.71 23.23 -13.08
CA ASN A 360 4.95 22.75 -11.92
C ASN A 360 5.73 22.93 -10.61
N ILE A 361 7.06 22.93 -10.67
CA ILE A 361 7.93 23.02 -9.49
C ILE A 361 7.69 24.29 -8.67
N SER A 362 7.30 25.40 -9.31
CA SER A 362 6.94 26.65 -8.63
C SER A 362 5.75 26.48 -7.69
N ARG A 363 4.79 25.60 -8.00
CA ARG A 363 3.64 25.31 -7.13
C ARG A 363 4.08 24.59 -5.85
N LEU A 364 5.05 23.67 -5.97
CA LEU A 364 5.65 23.01 -4.80
C LEU A 364 6.39 24.02 -3.91
N ILE A 365 7.16 24.93 -4.53
CA ILE A 365 7.88 26.01 -3.85
C ILE A 365 6.89 26.92 -3.11
N THR A 366 5.83 27.40 -3.77
CA THR A 366 4.81 28.25 -3.11
C THR A 366 4.10 27.53 -1.96
N TYR A 367 3.82 26.23 -2.11
CA TYR A 367 3.28 25.42 -1.01
C TYR A 367 4.26 25.36 0.17
N LEU A 368 5.51 24.97 -0.06
CA LEU A 368 6.53 24.84 0.99
C LEU A 368 6.90 26.19 1.62
N ASN A 369 6.95 27.29 0.86
CA ASN A 369 7.05 28.64 1.41
C ASN A 369 5.95 28.91 2.45
N THR A 370 4.74 28.40 2.20
CA THR A 370 3.61 28.62 3.09
C THR A 370 3.74 27.79 4.37
N VAL A 371 4.13 26.52 4.27
CA VAL A 371 4.08 25.59 5.41
C VAL A 371 5.41 25.42 6.16
N ASN A 372 6.55 25.71 5.51
CA ASN A 372 7.90 25.52 6.07
C ASN A 372 8.63 26.85 6.32
N ALA A 373 8.36 27.91 5.55
CA ALA A 373 9.08 29.17 5.66
C ALA A 373 8.39 30.21 6.56
N LYS A 374 7.23 29.92 7.13
CA LYS A 374 6.52 30.78 8.10
C LYS A 374 6.87 30.42 9.55
N ASN A 375 6.57 31.32 10.49
CA ASN A 375 6.77 31.13 11.93
C ASN A 375 5.68 30.28 12.61
N ASP A 376 4.71 29.75 11.85
CA ASP A 376 3.77 28.72 12.31
C ASP A 376 4.21 27.34 11.82
N PHE A 377 4.53 26.46 12.77
CA PHE A 377 5.01 25.11 12.49
C PHE A 377 3.93 24.04 12.51
N SER A 378 2.65 24.44 12.64
CA SER A 378 1.51 23.51 12.68
C SER A 378 1.43 22.61 11.45
N ASN A 379 1.80 23.15 10.29
CA ASN A 379 1.68 22.50 9.00
C ASN A 379 3.01 22.06 8.38
N THR A 380 4.13 22.28 9.06
CA THR A 380 5.46 22.07 8.50
C THR A 380 5.71 20.62 8.09
N VAL A 381 6.23 20.45 6.88
CA VAL A 381 6.68 19.17 6.34
C VAL A 381 8.12 18.92 6.81
N TRP A 382 8.37 17.75 7.37
CA TRP A 382 9.69 17.33 7.88
C TRP A 382 10.36 16.30 6.99
N TYR A 383 9.55 15.39 6.44
CA TYR A 383 10.02 14.27 5.65
C TYR A 383 9.35 14.24 4.29
N SER A 384 10.01 13.60 3.33
CA SER A 384 9.42 13.21 2.04
C SER A 384 9.75 11.76 1.72
N ILE A 385 8.86 11.09 0.98
CA ILE A 385 9.03 9.73 0.46
C ILE A 385 9.00 9.79 -1.06
N MET A 386 10.07 9.29 -1.70
CA MET A 386 10.17 9.11 -3.15
C MET A 386 10.56 7.68 -3.49
N PRO A 387 9.59 6.77 -3.71
CA PRO A 387 9.88 5.39 -4.01
C PRO A 387 10.24 5.19 -5.49
N ASN A 388 10.58 3.96 -5.85
CA ASN A 388 10.73 3.51 -7.24
C ASN A 388 11.71 4.31 -8.11
N VAL A 389 12.82 4.80 -7.54
CA VAL A 389 13.87 5.46 -8.31
C VAL A 389 14.61 4.45 -9.20
N SER A 390 14.90 4.79 -10.44
CA SER A 390 15.54 3.88 -11.41
C SER A 390 16.99 3.55 -10.99
N LEU A 391 17.23 2.28 -10.65
CA LEU A 391 18.58 1.78 -10.35
C LEU A 391 19.40 1.61 -11.63
N ASP A 392 18.77 1.07 -12.67
CA ASP A 392 19.39 0.87 -13.99
C ASP A 392 19.60 2.22 -14.71
N GLN A 393 20.81 2.46 -15.22
CA GLN A 393 21.10 3.58 -16.15
C GLN A 393 20.50 3.34 -17.55
N TYR A 394 20.19 2.08 -17.88
CA TYR A 394 19.71 1.63 -19.20
C TYR A 394 18.27 1.09 -19.18
N SER A 395 17.49 1.34 -18.13
CA SER A 395 16.09 0.86 -18.01
C SER A 395 15.21 1.24 -19.20
N LYS A 396 15.54 2.36 -19.88
CA LYS A 396 14.84 2.86 -21.08
C LYS A 396 15.46 2.43 -22.42
N MET A 397 16.49 1.58 -22.43
CA MET A 397 17.15 1.18 -23.68
C MET A 397 16.28 0.18 -24.44
N LYS A 398 15.61 0.63 -25.51
CA LYS A 398 14.87 -0.27 -26.42
C LYS A 398 15.83 -1.29 -27.03
N LEU A 399 15.61 -2.56 -26.71
CA LEU A 399 16.34 -3.67 -27.32
C LEU A 399 16.02 -3.70 -28.82
N THR A 400 17.03 -3.45 -29.66
CA THR A 400 16.88 -3.45 -31.13
C THR A 400 16.75 -4.86 -31.73
N ARG A 401 17.04 -5.91 -30.94
CA ARG A 401 16.90 -7.32 -31.35
C ARG A 401 16.75 -8.24 -30.12
N GLU A 402 15.61 -8.91 -29.98
CA GLU A 402 15.47 -10.05 -29.06
C GLU A 402 16.16 -11.28 -29.68
N ARG A 403 17.25 -11.74 -29.06
CA ARG A 403 17.98 -12.94 -29.50
C ARG A 403 17.49 -14.23 -28.83
N PHE A 404 16.73 -14.09 -27.75
CA PHE A 404 16.10 -15.16 -26.99
C PHE A 404 14.68 -14.71 -26.64
N LYS A 405 13.70 -15.62 -26.62
CA LYS A 405 12.36 -15.35 -26.05
C LYS A 405 12.53 -15.16 -24.53
N GLY A 406 12.79 -13.93 -24.11
CA GLY A 406 12.69 -13.55 -22.69
C GLY A 406 11.23 -13.36 -22.31
N ASN A 407 10.94 -13.18 -21.02
CA ASN A 407 9.72 -12.46 -20.66
C ASN A 407 9.79 -11.14 -21.43
N SER A 408 8.75 -10.80 -22.20
CA SER A 408 8.59 -9.47 -22.76
C SER A 408 8.88 -8.54 -21.60
N LYS A 409 10.02 -7.83 -21.61
CA LYS A 409 10.35 -6.89 -20.54
C LYS A 409 9.21 -5.88 -20.61
N ALA A 410 8.19 -6.06 -19.77
CA ALA A 410 7.18 -5.05 -19.58
C ALA A 410 7.98 -3.77 -19.35
N GLU A 411 7.81 -2.79 -20.21
CA GLU A 411 8.48 -1.50 -20.03
C GLU A 411 8.28 -1.13 -18.56
N LYS A 412 9.38 -0.89 -17.84
CA LYS A 412 9.38 -0.53 -16.41
C LYS A 412 8.70 0.83 -16.29
N ASN A 413 7.37 0.87 -16.44
CA ASN A 413 6.58 2.07 -16.65
C ASN A 413 6.36 2.86 -15.34
N ASN A 414 6.68 2.27 -14.18
CA ASN A 414 6.51 2.88 -12.86
C ASN A 414 7.83 3.26 -12.17
N THR A 415 8.87 3.62 -12.93
CA THR A 415 10.15 4.07 -12.35
C THR A 415 10.36 5.58 -12.49
N ASN A 416 10.81 6.20 -11.41
CA ASN A 416 11.15 7.62 -11.33
C ASN A 416 12.63 7.83 -11.73
N SER A 417 12.92 8.88 -12.49
CA SER A 417 14.29 9.19 -12.90
C SER A 417 15.12 9.79 -11.76
N VAL A 418 16.44 9.65 -11.85
CA VAL A 418 17.34 10.31 -10.88
C VAL A 418 17.34 11.82 -11.11
N GLU A 419 17.07 12.27 -12.34
CA GLU A 419 16.96 13.67 -12.71
C GLU A 419 15.76 14.35 -12.05
N SER A 420 14.59 13.69 -12.00
CA SER A 420 13.43 14.21 -11.28
C SER A 420 13.66 14.25 -9.77
N LEU A 421 14.34 13.23 -9.21
CA LEU A 421 14.80 13.22 -7.82
C LEU A 421 15.71 14.41 -7.51
N ILE A 422 16.73 14.68 -8.34
CA ILE A 422 17.66 15.81 -8.15
C ILE A 422 16.90 17.14 -8.09
N ARG A 423 15.95 17.36 -9.01
CA ARG A 423 15.18 18.62 -9.07
C ARG A 423 14.33 18.82 -7.82
N ILE A 424 13.72 17.75 -7.31
CA ILE A 424 12.88 17.82 -6.11
C ILE A 424 13.76 17.98 -4.85
N LEU A 425 14.89 17.27 -4.76
CA LEU A 425 15.88 17.45 -3.68
C LEU A 425 16.43 18.88 -3.64
N ASP A 426 16.66 19.49 -4.80
CA ASP A 426 17.13 20.87 -4.88
C ASP A 426 16.13 21.87 -4.32
N VAL A 427 14.82 21.57 -4.35
CA VAL A 427 13.80 22.35 -3.65
C VAL A 427 13.75 22.01 -2.16
N PHE A 428 13.76 20.72 -1.82
CA PHE A 428 13.65 20.29 -0.42
C PHE A 428 14.76 20.78 0.49
N LYS A 429 15.97 21.01 -0.05
CA LYS A 429 17.10 21.56 0.70
C LYS A 429 16.76 22.92 1.31
N ASP A 430 16.06 23.79 0.58
CA ASP A 430 15.77 25.17 0.98
C ASP A 430 14.74 25.22 2.12
N TYR A 431 14.00 24.13 2.33
CA TYR A 431 12.99 23.98 3.38
C TYR A 431 13.37 22.96 4.46
N ALA A 432 14.60 22.44 4.39
CA ALA A 432 15.14 21.39 5.26
C ALA A 432 14.23 20.14 5.37
N VAL A 433 13.67 19.69 4.24
CA VAL A 433 12.83 18.48 4.18
C VAL A 433 13.72 17.27 3.88
N GLN A 434 13.82 16.32 4.80
CA GLN A 434 14.60 15.10 4.59
C GLN A 434 13.84 14.11 3.71
N CYS A 435 14.41 13.76 2.56
CA CYS A 435 13.81 12.89 1.56
C CYS A 435 14.37 11.46 1.64
N PHE A 436 13.50 10.54 2.07
CA PHE A 436 13.73 9.11 2.00
C PHE A 436 13.38 8.63 0.59
N PHE A 437 14.36 8.06 -0.12
CA PHE A 437 14.12 7.47 -1.43
C PHE A 437 14.61 6.04 -1.47
N SER A 438 13.91 5.21 -2.25
CA SER A 438 14.32 3.84 -2.51
C SER A 438 14.33 3.58 -3.99
N TYR A 439 15.24 2.72 -4.42
CA TYR A 439 15.23 2.25 -5.80
C TYR A 439 14.02 1.37 -6.08
N GLU A 440 13.75 1.12 -7.36
CA GLU A 440 12.72 0.19 -7.83
C GLU A 440 12.66 -1.10 -7.00
N ALA A 441 11.45 -1.44 -6.57
CA ALA A 441 11.19 -2.59 -5.72
C ALA A 441 11.05 -3.84 -6.60
N ASP A 442 12.14 -4.62 -6.69
CA ASP A 442 12.21 -5.85 -7.46
C ASP A 442 13.18 -6.85 -6.81
N ASP A 443 13.31 -8.04 -7.40
CA ASP A 443 14.20 -9.10 -6.90
C ASP A 443 15.64 -8.63 -6.69
N SER A 444 16.11 -7.66 -7.49
CA SER A 444 17.48 -7.15 -7.43
C SER A 444 17.71 -6.19 -6.25
N THR A 445 16.66 -5.71 -5.58
CA THR A 445 16.77 -4.75 -4.47
C THR A 445 16.36 -5.30 -3.11
N THR A 446 16.20 -6.63 -3.00
CA THR A 446 15.80 -7.34 -1.78
C THR A 446 16.94 -7.56 -0.77
N PHE A 447 16.60 -8.06 0.44
CA PHE A 447 17.58 -8.51 1.43
C PHE A 447 18.52 -9.59 0.89
N ASN A 448 18.00 -10.52 0.08
CA ASN A 448 18.81 -11.54 -0.56
C ASN A 448 19.82 -10.91 -1.52
N ALA A 449 19.37 -9.99 -2.38
CA ALA A 449 20.24 -9.32 -3.35
C ALA A 449 21.33 -8.48 -2.66
N LEU A 450 20.99 -7.75 -1.60
CA LEU A 450 21.99 -7.00 -0.82
C LEU A 450 22.99 -7.94 -0.13
N ALA A 451 22.54 -9.10 0.37
CA ALA A 451 23.40 -10.09 1.01
C ALA A 451 24.38 -10.75 0.03
N THR A 452 24.03 -10.83 -1.26
CA THR A 452 24.87 -11.46 -2.29
C THR A 452 25.71 -10.48 -3.09
N GLU A 453 25.16 -9.32 -3.46
CA GLU A 453 25.79 -8.35 -4.37
C GLU A 453 26.46 -7.18 -3.63
N GLY A 454 26.12 -6.97 -2.35
CA GLY A 454 26.64 -5.86 -1.55
C GLY A 454 26.03 -4.50 -1.89
N ILE A 455 26.55 -3.47 -1.22
CA ILE A 455 25.95 -2.12 -1.25
C ILE A 455 26.52 -1.20 -2.34
N GLU A 456 27.61 -1.62 -3.01
CA GLU A 456 28.38 -0.82 -3.98
C GLU A 456 27.58 -0.31 -5.17
N LYS A 457 26.63 -1.12 -5.68
CA LYS A 457 25.78 -0.71 -6.80
C LYS A 457 24.92 0.52 -6.46
N TYR A 458 24.45 0.61 -5.21
CA TYR A 458 23.62 1.72 -4.74
C TYR A 458 24.45 2.98 -4.55
N GLU A 459 25.61 2.84 -3.92
CA GLU A 459 26.56 3.94 -3.72
C GLU A 459 27.00 4.55 -5.06
N THR A 460 27.39 3.69 -6.01
CA THR A 460 27.77 4.11 -7.36
C THR A 460 26.64 4.87 -8.06
N ARG A 461 25.39 4.40 -7.90
CA ARG A 461 24.23 5.08 -8.49
C ARG A 461 23.91 6.42 -7.82
N CYS A 462 24.26 6.58 -6.54
CA CYS A 462 24.14 7.84 -5.80
C CYS A 462 25.28 8.85 -6.08
N ALA A 463 26.28 8.52 -6.92
CA ALA A 463 27.41 9.42 -7.17
C ALA A 463 27.00 10.83 -7.66
N SER A 464 25.92 10.95 -8.43
CA SER A 464 25.38 12.25 -8.88
C SER A 464 24.69 13.07 -7.79
N LEU A 465 24.34 12.43 -6.67
CA LEU A 465 23.65 13.01 -5.53
C LEU A 465 24.59 13.43 -4.40
N ILE A 466 25.88 13.04 -4.46
CA ILE A 466 26.89 13.30 -3.44
C ILE A 466 27.66 14.59 -3.74
N GLY A 467 28.06 15.32 -2.69
CA GLY A 467 28.84 16.56 -2.80
C GLY A 467 28.02 17.76 -3.30
N LYS A 468 26.69 17.69 -3.15
CA LYS A 468 25.75 18.76 -3.48
C LYS A 468 25.15 19.34 -2.19
N PRO A 469 24.67 20.59 -2.20
CA PRO A 469 24.02 21.16 -1.01
C PRO A 469 22.83 20.33 -0.52
N PHE A 470 22.07 19.72 -1.44
CA PHE A 470 20.94 18.86 -1.09
C PHE A 470 21.33 17.45 -0.58
N SER A 471 22.61 17.06 -0.64
CA SER A 471 23.06 15.73 -0.21
C SER A 471 22.73 15.45 1.26
N GLU A 472 22.72 16.49 2.10
CA GLU A 472 22.32 16.41 3.52
C GLU A 472 20.89 15.90 3.71
N PHE A 473 20.00 16.22 2.77
CA PHE A 473 18.58 15.90 2.86
C PHE A 473 18.22 14.63 2.08
N ALA A 474 19.16 14.03 1.35
CA ALA A 474 18.93 12.83 0.55
C ALA A 474 19.29 11.56 1.34
N ILE A 475 18.32 10.66 1.51
CA ILE A 475 18.46 9.44 2.33
C ILE A 475 18.12 8.20 1.47
N PRO A 476 19.10 7.50 0.89
CA PRO A 476 18.86 6.24 0.18
C PRO A 476 18.51 5.13 1.17
N CYS A 477 17.36 4.49 0.96
CA CYS A 477 16.83 3.43 1.81
C CYS A 477 17.00 2.08 1.13
N LEU A 478 17.58 1.11 1.84
CA LEU A 478 17.86 -0.23 1.33
C LEU A 478 17.90 -1.28 2.44
N PRO A 479 17.71 -2.57 2.12
CA PRO A 479 17.07 -3.06 0.90
C PRO A 479 15.54 -2.87 0.94
N ASN A 480 14.88 -3.10 -0.20
CA ASN A 480 13.43 -3.18 -0.30
C ASN A 480 12.91 -4.48 0.32
N PHE A 481 11.64 -4.48 0.72
CA PHE A 481 11.00 -5.57 1.44
C PHE A 481 10.25 -6.51 0.49
N THR A 482 10.36 -7.80 0.73
CA THR A 482 9.70 -8.85 -0.06
C THR A 482 8.39 -9.27 0.62
N ILE A 483 7.27 -9.05 -0.05
CA ILE A 483 5.96 -9.55 0.39
C ILE A 483 5.73 -10.94 -0.19
N ILE A 484 5.87 -11.09 -1.50
CA ILE A 484 5.82 -12.39 -2.19
C ILE A 484 7.10 -12.55 -3.03
N PRO A 485 7.99 -13.50 -2.71
CA PRO A 485 9.11 -13.85 -3.56
C PRO A 485 8.65 -14.40 -4.91
N LYS A 486 9.31 -14.02 -6.00
CA LYS A 486 8.97 -14.46 -7.35
C LYS A 486 9.02 -15.99 -7.55
N ASP A 487 9.88 -16.68 -6.83
CA ASP A 487 10.03 -18.14 -6.88
C ASP A 487 8.95 -18.89 -6.07
N LYS A 488 8.22 -18.18 -5.20
CA LYS A 488 7.17 -18.73 -4.30
C LYS A 488 5.80 -18.10 -4.55
N SER A 489 5.58 -17.61 -5.76
CA SER A 489 4.40 -16.82 -6.14
C SER A 489 3.36 -17.59 -6.94
N GLY A 490 3.53 -18.91 -7.04
CA GLY A 490 2.61 -19.79 -7.77
C GLY A 490 1.28 -19.91 -7.04
N VAL A 491 0.18 -19.75 -7.78
CA VAL A 491 -1.18 -20.00 -7.31
C VAL A 491 -1.75 -21.15 -8.12
N ILE A 492 -2.25 -22.18 -7.44
CA ILE A 492 -2.94 -23.29 -8.11
C ILE A 492 -4.41 -22.92 -8.21
N LEU A 493 -4.92 -22.79 -9.44
CA LEU A 493 -6.32 -22.43 -9.67
C LEU A 493 -7.21 -23.67 -9.55
N ASP A 494 -7.01 -24.64 -10.44
CA ASP A 494 -7.62 -25.95 -10.42
C ASP A 494 -6.91 -26.88 -11.44
N ARG A 495 -7.47 -28.07 -11.69
CA ARG A 495 -7.02 -28.99 -12.74
C ARG A 495 -8.03 -29.06 -13.87
N ARG A 496 -7.56 -29.30 -15.11
CA ARG A 496 -8.47 -29.56 -16.23
C ARG A 496 -9.33 -30.80 -15.98
N MET A 497 -10.56 -30.77 -16.47
CA MET A 497 -11.44 -31.93 -16.48
C MET A 497 -11.24 -32.73 -17.76
N VAL A 498 -11.26 -34.06 -17.62
CA VAL A 498 -11.12 -35.03 -18.70
C VAL A 498 -12.23 -36.08 -18.59
N ILE A 499 -12.61 -36.64 -19.74
CA ILE A 499 -13.57 -37.73 -19.84
C ILE A 499 -12.77 -39.02 -20.06
N ASN A 500 -12.83 -39.94 -19.10
CA ASN A 500 -12.22 -41.26 -19.19
C ASN A 500 -13.33 -42.30 -19.05
N ASP A 501 -13.55 -43.13 -20.08
CA ASP A 501 -14.55 -44.21 -20.06
C ASP A 501 -15.94 -43.77 -19.54
N ASP A 502 -16.47 -42.67 -20.07
CA ASP A 502 -17.75 -42.00 -19.67
C ASP A 502 -17.82 -41.43 -18.24
N VAL A 503 -16.73 -41.51 -17.47
CA VAL A 503 -16.57 -40.91 -16.15
C VAL A 503 -15.86 -39.56 -16.28
N VAL A 504 -16.42 -38.52 -15.66
CA VAL A 504 -15.81 -37.18 -15.66
C VAL A 504 -14.97 -37.03 -14.41
N GLU A 505 -13.65 -36.89 -14.57
CA GLU A 505 -12.74 -36.67 -13.45
C GLU A 505 -11.78 -35.50 -13.69
N LEU A 506 -11.24 -34.97 -12.59
CA LEU A 506 -10.13 -34.02 -12.65
C LEU A 506 -8.87 -34.78 -13.08
N SER A 507 -8.14 -34.22 -14.04
CA SER A 507 -6.92 -34.84 -14.54
C SER A 507 -5.89 -35.08 -13.42
N LYS A 508 -5.24 -36.24 -13.48
CA LYS A 508 -4.14 -36.60 -12.57
C LYS A 508 -2.78 -36.15 -13.09
N GLU A 509 -2.71 -35.73 -14.35
CA GLU A 509 -1.48 -35.31 -15.01
C GLU A 509 -0.95 -33.99 -14.45
N LYS A 510 0.38 -33.86 -14.38
CA LYS A 510 1.02 -32.64 -13.87
C LYS A 510 0.88 -31.45 -14.84
N GLU A 511 0.74 -31.73 -16.13
CA GLU A 511 0.61 -30.72 -17.19
C GLU A 511 -0.76 -30.03 -17.18
N ASP A 512 -1.78 -30.71 -16.65
CA ASP A 512 -3.16 -30.21 -16.56
C ASP A 512 -3.45 -29.37 -15.31
N ILE A 513 -2.42 -29.13 -14.48
CA ILE A 513 -2.54 -28.22 -13.34
C ILE A 513 -2.49 -26.79 -13.84
N MET A 514 -3.63 -26.09 -13.77
CA MET A 514 -3.71 -24.70 -14.16
C MET A 514 -3.14 -23.81 -13.04
N LYS A 515 -2.00 -23.17 -13.33
CA LYS A 515 -1.32 -22.26 -12.40
C LYS A 515 -1.28 -20.83 -12.92
N LEU A 516 -1.39 -19.89 -11.99
CA LEU A 516 -1.11 -18.47 -12.17
C LEU A 516 0.20 -18.15 -11.44
N TRP A 517 1.03 -17.26 -12.01
CA TRP A 517 2.26 -16.79 -11.38
C TRP A 517 2.14 -15.30 -11.10
N ILE A 518 2.25 -14.92 -9.83
CA ILE A 518 2.33 -13.50 -9.47
C ILE A 518 3.79 -13.08 -9.67
N ASP A 519 4.06 -12.09 -10.52
CA ASP A 519 5.40 -11.52 -10.56
C ASP A 519 5.64 -10.84 -9.20
N GLY A 520 6.70 -11.24 -8.47
CA GLY A 520 6.85 -11.00 -7.02
C GLY A 520 6.46 -9.59 -6.55
N VAL A 521 5.94 -9.49 -5.33
CA VAL A 521 5.39 -8.24 -4.78
C VAL A 521 6.33 -7.69 -3.73
N TYR A 522 6.71 -6.43 -3.86
CA TYR A 522 7.71 -5.78 -3.01
C TYR A 522 7.21 -4.45 -2.45
N VAL A 523 7.79 -4.02 -1.33
CA VAL A 523 7.54 -2.71 -0.73
C VAL A 523 8.82 -1.90 -0.68
N GLY A 524 8.75 -0.67 -1.18
CA GLY A 524 9.87 0.28 -1.17
C GLY A 524 10.36 0.59 0.24
N ALA A 525 11.66 0.52 0.46
CA ALA A 525 12.31 0.74 1.75
C ALA A 525 12.05 2.15 2.31
N ALA A 526 11.86 3.14 1.43
CA ALA A 526 11.61 4.53 1.79
C ALA A 526 10.35 4.70 2.66
N TYR A 527 9.29 3.93 2.39
CA TYR A 527 8.06 3.98 3.17
C TYR A 527 8.28 3.55 4.62
N VAL A 528 8.99 2.44 4.81
CA VAL A 528 9.26 1.88 6.14
C VAL A 528 10.24 2.77 6.90
N ALA A 529 11.27 3.30 6.22
CA ALA A 529 12.27 4.18 6.81
C ALA A 529 11.64 5.49 7.30
N ALA A 530 10.89 6.16 6.43
CA ALA A 530 10.16 7.38 6.83
C ALA A 530 9.13 7.08 7.93
N GLY A 531 8.45 5.93 7.88
CA GLY A 531 7.47 5.53 8.88
C GLY A 531 8.07 5.33 10.27
N ILE A 532 9.20 4.61 10.37
CA ILE A 532 9.87 4.39 11.66
C ILE A 532 10.47 5.69 12.20
N VAL A 533 11.05 6.51 11.32
CA VAL A 533 11.59 7.83 11.68
C VAL A 533 10.50 8.74 12.22
N ALA A 534 9.36 8.79 11.52
CA ALA A 534 8.19 9.55 11.95
C ALA A 534 7.60 9.03 13.28
N ALA A 535 7.63 7.71 13.50
CA ALA A 535 7.10 7.11 14.71
C ALA A 535 7.92 7.49 15.95
N TYR A 536 9.26 7.37 15.90
CA TYR A 536 10.11 7.69 17.05
C TYR A 536 10.25 9.19 17.33
N GLN A 537 9.75 10.08 16.47
CA GLN A 537 9.59 11.48 16.86
C GLN A 537 8.62 11.63 18.04
N CYS A 538 7.65 10.72 18.19
CA CYS A 538 6.63 10.78 19.22
C CYS A 538 7.19 10.35 20.60
N PRO A 539 7.09 11.20 21.64
CA PRO A 539 7.55 10.81 22.98
C PRO A 539 6.74 9.64 23.56
N GLU A 540 5.46 9.51 23.24
CA GLU A 540 4.65 8.34 23.65
C GLU A 540 5.11 7.05 22.98
N TYR A 541 5.64 7.11 21.74
CA TYR A 541 6.24 5.95 21.08
C TYR A 541 7.52 5.53 21.80
N ILE A 542 8.43 6.47 22.05
CA ILE A 542 9.69 6.18 22.78
C ILE A 542 9.35 5.62 24.16
N LYS A 543 8.32 6.13 24.84
CA LYS A 543 7.89 5.66 26.15
C LYS A 543 7.29 4.26 26.15
N ASP A 544 6.52 3.88 25.13
CA ASP A 544 6.02 2.51 24.96
C ASP A 544 7.17 1.52 24.76
N LYS A 545 8.22 1.95 24.04
CA LYS A 545 9.39 1.12 23.68
C LYS A 545 10.44 1.01 24.79
N PHE A 546 10.86 2.12 25.36
CA PHE A 546 11.98 2.21 26.31
C PHE A 546 11.52 2.31 27.78
N GLY A 547 10.22 2.49 28.03
CA GLY A 547 9.65 2.67 29.36
C GLY A 547 9.64 4.14 29.80
N LYS A 548 9.05 4.41 30.97
CA LYS A 548 8.81 5.79 31.44
C LYS A 548 10.06 6.48 31.99
N ALA A 549 11.07 5.73 32.43
CA ALA A 549 12.25 6.30 33.05
C ALA A 549 13.08 7.02 31.98
N LYS A 550 13.41 8.30 32.20
CA LYS A 550 14.25 9.13 31.32
C LYS A 550 13.61 9.53 29.99
N ILE A 551 12.31 9.85 29.98
CA ILE A 551 11.65 10.46 28.82
C ILE A 551 10.91 11.70 29.28
N ASP A 552 11.08 12.77 28.52
CA ASP A 552 10.37 14.02 28.76
C ASP A 552 9.19 14.13 27.78
N MET A 553 7.96 14.13 28.28
CA MET A 553 6.77 14.12 27.42
C MET A 553 6.56 15.43 26.65
N GLU A 554 7.27 16.50 27.02
CA GLU A 554 7.24 17.77 26.28
C GLU A 554 8.25 17.79 25.13
N LEU A 555 9.27 16.93 25.12
CA LEU A 555 10.27 16.95 24.06
C LEU A 555 9.94 15.94 22.94
N PRO A 556 10.08 16.33 21.66
CA PRO A 556 10.03 15.38 20.57
C PRO A 556 11.32 14.54 20.50
N GLY A 557 11.25 13.38 19.86
CA GLY A 557 12.38 12.48 19.60
C GLY A 557 13.31 12.93 18.47
N VAL A 558 13.54 14.24 18.29
CA VAL A 558 14.32 14.77 17.14
C VAL A 558 15.80 14.39 17.17
N ARG A 559 16.37 14.25 18.38
CA ARG A 559 17.77 13.86 18.61
C ARG A 559 17.97 12.35 18.75
N PHE A 560 16.88 11.58 18.76
CA PHE A 560 16.90 10.14 18.95
C PHE A 560 17.75 9.49 17.85
N ASP A 561 18.88 8.91 18.26
CA ASP A 561 19.77 8.18 17.36
C ASP A 561 19.42 6.69 17.42
N ILE A 562 18.85 6.17 16.34
CA ILE A 562 18.48 4.75 16.27
C ILE A 562 19.70 3.82 16.25
N GLU A 563 20.89 4.32 15.89
CA GLU A 563 22.14 3.55 15.91
C GLU A 563 22.81 3.49 17.29
N ALA A 564 22.34 4.28 18.27
CA ALA A 564 22.97 4.35 19.59
C ALA A 564 22.59 3.16 20.49
N ASP A 565 23.57 2.65 21.24
CA ASP A 565 23.42 1.60 22.24
C ASP A 565 22.58 0.39 21.76
N ASP A 566 21.44 0.14 22.39
CA ASP A 566 20.48 -0.92 22.08
C ASP A 566 19.23 -0.39 21.37
N HIS A 567 19.23 0.86 20.90
CA HIS A 567 18.03 1.51 20.37
C HIS A 567 17.41 0.77 19.18
N ASN A 568 18.23 0.30 18.24
CA ASN A 568 17.77 -0.47 17.08
C ASN A 568 17.15 -1.84 17.44
N LEU A 569 17.49 -2.38 18.61
CA LEU A 569 16.94 -3.63 19.14
C LEU A 569 15.56 -3.44 19.78
N VAL A 570 15.20 -2.20 20.11
CA VAL A 570 13.93 -1.85 20.76
C VAL A 570 12.98 -1.16 19.78
N ALA A 571 13.47 -0.17 19.05
CA ALA A 571 12.77 0.53 17.98
C ALA A 571 12.94 -0.24 16.65
N CYS A 572 12.40 -1.45 16.60
CA CYS A 572 12.38 -2.26 15.39
C CYS A 572 11.19 -1.90 14.48
N THR A 573 11.28 -2.30 13.21
CA THR A 573 10.14 -2.20 12.28
C THR A 573 9.02 -3.17 12.67
N THR A 574 7.83 -3.00 12.12
CA THR A 574 6.74 -3.98 12.27
C THR A 574 6.81 -5.14 11.30
N LEU A 575 7.81 -5.19 10.43
CA LEU A 575 7.98 -6.26 9.45
C LEU A 575 8.86 -7.38 10.02
N ALA A 576 8.49 -8.62 9.72
CA ALA A 576 9.25 -9.80 10.12
C ALA A 576 10.49 -9.96 9.23
N LYS A 577 11.51 -10.62 9.79
CA LYS A 577 12.74 -10.99 9.09
C LYS A 577 12.49 -11.68 7.76
N GLU A 578 13.38 -11.45 6.81
CA GLU A 578 13.33 -12.06 5.48
C GLU A 578 14.37 -13.16 5.30
N ILE A 579 15.55 -12.96 5.88
CA ILE A 579 16.71 -13.86 5.77
C ILE A 579 17.27 -14.14 7.17
N THR A 580 18.19 -15.10 7.27
CA THR A 580 18.84 -15.48 8.53
C THR A 580 19.80 -14.42 9.09
N GLY A 581 20.22 -13.47 8.26
CA GLY A 581 21.14 -12.38 8.60
C GLY A 581 22.18 -12.17 7.51
N PHE A 582 22.92 -11.06 7.59
CA PHE A 582 24.04 -10.79 6.70
C PHE A 582 25.29 -11.52 7.15
N THR A 583 26.10 -11.92 6.16
CA THR A 583 27.44 -12.47 6.41
C THR A 583 28.37 -11.39 6.98
N ASN A 584 29.44 -11.82 7.66
CA ASN A 584 30.41 -10.87 8.24
C ASN A 584 31.10 -10.00 7.18
N SER A 585 31.27 -10.49 5.96
CA SER A 585 31.82 -9.71 4.84
C SER A 585 30.91 -8.53 4.50
N ILE A 586 29.60 -8.78 4.35
CA ILE A 586 28.61 -7.74 4.04
C ILE A 586 28.49 -6.73 5.20
N LYS A 587 28.47 -7.20 6.45
CA LYS A 587 28.48 -6.30 7.63
C LYS A 587 29.72 -5.40 7.65
N THR A 588 30.88 -5.96 7.35
CA THR A 588 32.14 -5.20 7.28
C THR A 588 32.09 -4.18 6.15
N ASP A 589 31.52 -4.54 4.99
CA ASP A 589 31.38 -3.62 3.86
C ASP A 589 30.42 -2.47 4.17
N ILE A 590 29.25 -2.76 4.76
CA ILE A 590 28.29 -1.74 5.20
C ILE A 590 28.93 -0.82 6.24
N ASN A 591 29.66 -1.35 7.22
CA ASN A 591 30.32 -0.55 8.25
C ASN A 591 31.45 0.31 7.68
N ARG A 592 32.22 -0.22 6.73
CA ARG A 592 33.31 0.51 6.07
C ARG A 592 32.78 1.68 5.24
N LYS A 593 31.70 1.46 4.48
CA LYS A 593 31.11 2.49 3.61
C LYS A 593 30.24 3.47 4.38
N ASN A 594 29.59 3.00 5.45
CA ASN A 594 28.68 3.77 6.29
C ASN A 594 27.60 4.51 5.49
N PHE A 595 27.08 3.87 4.43
CA PHE A 595 26.24 4.49 3.41
C PHE A 595 24.75 4.18 3.62
N GLY A 596 23.92 5.22 3.59
CA GLY A 596 22.46 5.14 3.50
C GLY A 596 21.72 4.68 4.77
N PHE A 597 20.40 4.55 4.61
CA PHE A 597 19.51 3.97 5.60
C PHE A 597 19.37 2.47 5.31
N VAL A 598 20.07 1.65 6.11
CA VAL A 598 20.23 0.21 5.87
C VAL A 598 19.42 -0.58 6.88
N PHE A 599 18.47 -1.38 6.39
CA PHE A 599 17.78 -2.37 7.22
C PHE A 599 18.57 -3.67 7.34
N SER A 600 18.35 -4.40 8.44
CA SER A 600 18.95 -5.70 8.67
C SER A 600 17.97 -6.73 9.21
N SER A 601 18.16 -7.97 8.76
CA SER A 601 17.42 -9.16 9.18
C SER A 601 18.21 -9.99 10.20
N GLU A 602 19.17 -9.39 10.92
CA GLU A 602 20.06 -10.09 11.86
C GLU A 602 19.34 -10.84 12.98
N ASN A 603 19.85 -12.02 13.34
CA ASN A 603 19.52 -12.69 14.59
C ASN A 603 20.08 -11.93 15.79
N ALA A 604 19.18 -11.39 16.60
CA ALA A 604 19.49 -10.61 17.79
C ALA A 604 18.56 -11.03 18.94
N VAL A 605 19.08 -10.91 20.16
CA VAL A 605 18.36 -11.20 21.40
C VAL A 605 18.37 -9.95 22.24
N TYR A 606 17.21 -9.53 22.71
CA TYR A 606 17.07 -8.39 23.60
C TYR A 606 16.29 -8.77 24.85
N LYS A 607 16.89 -8.54 26.02
CA LYS A 607 16.31 -8.89 27.35
C LYS A 607 15.77 -10.34 27.42
N GLY A 608 16.47 -11.28 26.78
CA GLY A 608 16.11 -12.70 26.75
C GLY A 608 15.07 -13.10 25.69
N ASN A 609 14.55 -12.15 24.91
CA ASN A 609 13.62 -12.41 23.81
C ASN A 609 14.33 -12.32 22.46
N ASN A 610 14.03 -13.26 21.56
CA ASN A 610 14.50 -13.19 20.18
C ASN A 610 13.77 -12.07 19.45
N ILE A 611 14.54 -11.21 18.77
CA ILE A 611 13.96 -10.22 17.87
C ILE A 611 13.60 -10.95 16.58
N THR A 612 12.33 -10.94 16.20
CA THR A 612 11.82 -11.53 14.95
C THR A 612 11.57 -10.48 13.87
N ASN A 613 11.69 -9.21 14.23
CA ASN A 613 11.49 -8.06 13.35
C ASN A 613 12.77 -7.64 12.64
N ILE A 614 12.60 -6.97 11.50
CA ILE A 614 13.68 -6.26 10.80
C ILE A 614 14.08 -5.02 11.60
N MET A 615 15.38 -4.84 11.76
CA MET A 615 16.00 -3.75 12.52
C MET A 615 16.63 -2.73 11.57
N VAL A 616 16.93 -1.54 12.10
CA VAL A 616 17.75 -0.54 11.40
C VAL A 616 19.20 -0.74 11.78
N TYR A 617 20.06 -0.95 10.77
CA TYR A 617 21.49 -1.17 10.95
C TYR A 617 22.29 0.11 10.79
N LYS A 618 21.91 0.97 9.83
CA LYS A 618 22.48 2.30 9.59
C LYS A 618 21.39 3.30 9.22
N ALA A 619 21.56 4.56 9.61
CA ALA A 619 20.65 5.66 9.32
C ALA A 619 21.46 6.90 8.89
N ARG A 620 21.90 6.92 7.63
CA ARG A 620 22.84 7.92 7.08
C ARG A 620 22.25 8.65 5.87
N ASN A 621 22.53 9.95 5.75
CA ASN A 621 22.23 10.75 4.56
C ASN A 621 23.39 10.69 3.55
N LEU A 622 23.33 11.48 2.47
CA LEU A 622 24.40 11.54 1.46
C LEU A 622 25.43 12.66 1.70
N MET A 623 25.31 13.42 2.79
CA MET A 623 26.34 14.39 3.17
C MET A 623 27.55 13.64 3.72
N THR A 624 28.73 13.98 3.21
CA THR A 624 29.99 13.36 3.59
C THR A 624 31.05 14.41 3.90
N ASP A 625 31.86 14.15 4.92
CA ASP A 625 33.06 14.91 5.25
C ASP A 625 34.33 14.39 4.53
N GLY A 626 34.14 13.46 3.57
CA GLY A 626 35.21 12.77 2.86
C GLY A 626 35.62 11.44 3.51
N SER A 627 35.13 11.13 4.73
CA SER A 627 35.43 9.89 5.44
C SER A 627 34.18 9.07 5.76
N MET A 628 33.11 9.71 6.22
CA MET A 628 31.88 9.05 6.63
C MET A 628 30.66 9.86 6.18
N TYR A 629 29.55 9.16 5.97
CA TYR A 629 28.26 9.82 5.79
C TYR A 629 27.64 10.22 7.13
N GLU A 630 26.91 11.33 7.12
CA GLU A 630 26.36 11.91 8.33
C GLU A 630 25.10 11.16 8.81
N PRO A 631 24.95 10.89 10.12
CA PRO A 631 23.71 10.33 10.64
C PRO A 631 22.54 11.33 10.58
N ILE A 632 21.38 10.84 10.15
CA ILE A 632 20.21 11.68 9.81
C ILE A 632 19.67 12.49 11.01
N TYR A 633 19.88 12.01 12.23
CA TYR A 633 19.40 12.70 13.44
C TYR A 633 20.08 14.08 13.61
N LYS A 634 21.30 14.26 13.10
CA LYS A 634 22.04 15.52 13.19
C LYS A 634 21.34 16.60 12.36
N THR A 635 20.96 16.28 11.13
CA THR A 635 20.13 17.17 10.29
C THR A 635 18.80 17.45 10.97
N GLN A 636 18.11 16.42 11.48
CA GLN A 636 16.82 16.58 12.16
C GLN A 636 16.87 17.54 13.36
N VAL A 637 17.84 17.36 14.26
CA VAL A 637 17.96 18.20 15.46
C VAL A 637 18.44 19.60 15.12
N THR A 638 19.35 19.78 14.16
CA THR A 638 19.79 21.10 13.69
C THR A 638 18.62 21.90 13.13
N THR A 639 17.81 21.30 12.24
CA THR A 639 16.60 21.93 11.70
C THR A 639 15.58 22.25 12.79
N TYR A 640 15.43 21.38 13.79
CA TYR A 640 14.55 21.66 14.93
C TYR A 640 15.03 22.85 15.76
N ILE A 641 16.33 22.92 16.07
CA ILE A 641 16.93 24.03 16.82
C ILE A 641 16.75 25.34 16.06
N GLU A 642 17.03 25.36 14.75
CA GLU A 642 16.84 26.51 13.88
C GLU A 642 15.40 27.04 13.94
N ARG A 643 14.40 26.15 13.79
CA ARG A 643 12.99 26.52 13.81
C ARG A 643 12.53 27.04 15.17
N VAL A 644 12.96 26.39 16.27
CA VAL A 644 12.67 26.87 17.64
C VAL A 644 13.35 28.20 17.91
N MET A 645 14.58 28.41 17.43
CA MET A 645 15.29 29.68 17.54
C MET A 645 14.57 30.77 16.76
N ARG A 646 14.18 30.51 15.50
CA ARG A 646 13.43 31.44 14.67
C ARG A 646 12.16 31.93 15.38
N HIS A 647 11.37 30.99 15.93
CA HIS A 647 10.18 31.32 16.73
C HIS A 647 10.52 32.08 18.01
N GLY A 648 11.44 31.55 18.81
CA GLY A 648 11.76 32.06 20.15
C GLY A 648 12.43 33.43 20.12
N THR A 649 13.08 33.78 19.01
CA THR A 649 13.76 35.07 18.83
C THR A 649 12.95 36.10 18.03
N GLY A 650 11.83 35.68 17.44
CA GLY A 650 10.99 36.54 16.60
C GLY A 650 11.67 36.85 15.26
N ASP A 651 12.06 35.80 14.53
CA ASP A 651 12.79 35.85 13.26
C ASP A 651 14.24 36.34 13.40
N PHE A 652 15.01 35.69 14.28
CA PHE A 652 16.46 35.90 14.46
C PHE A 652 16.85 37.33 14.85
N LYS A 653 16.07 37.98 15.73
CA LYS A 653 16.45 39.28 16.31
C LYS A 653 17.62 39.13 17.27
N GLU A 654 18.65 39.96 17.08
CA GLU A 654 19.93 39.90 17.78
C GLU A 654 19.81 39.85 19.32
N ASP A 655 19.10 40.81 19.93
CA ASP A 655 18.89 40.86 21.39
C ASP A 655 18.23 39.58 21.93
N SER A 656 17.29 39.03 21.16
CA SER A 656 16.59 37.81 21.53
C SER A 656 17.47 36.58 21.41
N ILE A 657 18.42 36.55 20.46
CA ILE A 657 19.41 35.47 20.32
C ILE A 657 20.28 35.38 21.57
N VAL A 658 20.78 36.52 22.05
CA VAL A 658 21.59 36.58 23.29
C VAL A 658 20.80 36.05 24.49
N SER A 659 19.52 36.44 24.61
CA SER A 659 18.63 35.94 25.66
C SER A 659 18.39 34.43 25.53
N PHE A 660 18.19 33.93 24.31
CA PHE A 660 17.91 32.53 24.00
C PHE A 660 19.03 31.59 24.44
N PHE A 661 20.29 31.98 24.23
CA PHE A 661 21.49 31.21 24.59
C PHE A 661 22.12 31.60 25.92
N SER A 662 21.52 32.53 26.68
CA SER A 662 22.03 32.94 27.99
C SER A 662 22.06 31.80 29.01
N ASN A 663 22.91 31.94 30.05
CA ASN A 663 22.98 31.00 31.17
C ASN A 663 21.84 31.17 32.19
N ASN A 664 20.81 31.96 31.86
CA ASN A 664 19.63 32.09 32.71
C ASN A 664 18.89 30.74 32.76
N PRO A 665 18.47 30.24 33.94
CA PRO A 665 17.69 29.00 34.05
C PRO A 665 16.44 28.95 33.16
N ASN A 666 15.86 30.12 32.84
CA ASN A 666 14.68 30.23 31.99
C ASN A 666 14.98 30.29 30.49
N SER A 667 16.24 30.41 30.08
CA SER A 667 16.63 30.40 28.67
C SER A 667 16.32 29.06 28.01
N GLN A 668 16.20 29.05 26.69
CA GLN A 668 15.88 27.83 25.97
C GLN A 668 17.05 26.84 26.02
N LYS A 669 18.29 27.33 25.90
CA LYS A 669 19.51 26.52 26.08
C LYS A 669 19.51 25.82 27.45
N SER A 670 19.33 26.55 28.55
CA SER A 670 19.34 25.98 29.90
C SER A 670 18.26 24.91 30.11
N LYS A 671 17.07 25.09 29.52
CA LYS A 671 15.99 24.09 29.58
C LYS A 671 16.30 22.81 28.83
N TRP A 672 17.00 22.89 27.69
CA TRP A 672 17.47 21.70 26.99
C TRP A 672 18.59 21.00 27.77
N LEU A 673 19.51 21.77 28.35
CA LEU A 673 20.61 21.25 29.17
C LEU A 673 20.11 20.51 30.43
N SER A 674 19.05 20.99 31.09
CA SER A 674 18.51 20.34 32.29
C SER A 674 17.86 18.99 32.01
N LYS A 675 17.46 18.72 30.77
CA LYS A 675 16.80 17.48 30.32
C LYS A 675 17.76 16.47 29.67
N ARG A 676 19.09 16.73 29.69
CA ARG A 676 20.17 15.93 29.05
C ARG A 676 20.19 14.42 29.34
N GLU A 677 19.63 14.00 30.48
CA GLU A 677 19.56 12.59 30.86
C GLU A 677 18.42 11.82 30.17
N CYS A 678 17.52 12.52 29.47
CA CYS A 678 16.39 11.92 28.76
C CYS A 678 16.82 11.37 27.40
N ILE A 679 16.20 10.27 26.98
CA ILE A 679 16.44 9.64 25.67
C ILE A 679 16.07 10.59 24.52
N ASN A 680 15.02 11.38 24.69
CA ASN A 680 14.54 12.37 23.74
C ASN A 680 15.03 13.80 24.04
N ALA A 681 16.15 13.95 24.76
CA ALA A 681 16.75 15.26 25.00
C ALA A 681 17.20 15.90 23.68
N ILE A 682 16.90 17.19 23.48
CA ILE A 682 17.36 17.94 22.30
C ILE A 682 18.88 18.04 22.27
N LEU A 683 19.49 18.22 23.45
CA LEU A 683 20.92 18.13 23.68
C LEU A 683 21.20 16.93 24.56
N GLY A 684 21.88 15.93 24.00
CA GLY A 684 22.27 14.72 24.72
C GLY A 684 23.50 14.92 25.60
N LYS A 685 23.96 13.83 26.22
CA LYS A 685 25.24 13.81 26.93
C LYS A 685 26.37 14.05 25.95
N GLY A 686 27.26 15.00 26.25
CA GLY A 686 28.38 15.35 25.38
C GLY A 686 28.04 16.30 24.22
N ASP A 687 26.76 16.66 24.06
CA ASP A 687 26.34 17.66 23.08
C ASP A 687 26.35 19.07 23.70
N ASP A 688 26.73 20.09 22.94
CA ASP A 688 26.63 21.51 23.35
C ASP A 688 26.29 22.40 22.15
N ILE A 689 25.86 23.64 22.41
CA ILE A 689 25.62 24.64 21.39
C ILE A 689 26.33 25.93 21.79
N GLU A 690 27.18 26.43 20.91
CA GLU A 690 27.77 27.76 21.00
C GLU A 690 27.25 28.64 19.87
N TYR A 691 27.28 29.95 20.05
CA TYR A 691 26.87 30.91 19.04
C TYR A 691 27.92 32.01 18.89
N ILE A 692 28.11 32.48 17.67
CA ILE A 692 29.01 33.57 17.31
C ILE A 692 28.21 34.54 16.43
N ILE A 693 28.09 35.79 16.87
CA ILE A 693 27.44 36.85 16.09
C ILE A 693 28.55 37.61 15.34
N ASP A 694 28.47 37.61 14.02
CA ASP A 694 29.27 38.45 13.16
C ASP A 694 28.53 39.77 12.93
N GLU A 695 28.89 40.80 13.70
CA GLU A 695 28.30 42.13 13.59
C GLU A 695 28.66 42.84 12.27
N GLU A 696 29.73 42.45 11.57
CA GLU A 696 30.11 43.09 10.31
C GLU A 696 29.27 42.56 9.15
N ASN A 697 29.09 41.24 9.07
CA ASN A 697 28.38 40.59 7.98
C ASN A 697 26.88 40.36 8.25
N GLY A 698 26.42 40.50 9.50
CA GLY A 698 25.00 40.35 9.86
C GLY A 698 24.53 38.91 9.99
N TYR A 699 25.45 37.98 10.29
CA TYR A 699 25.14 36.55 10.45
C TYR A 699 25.39 36.08 11.87
N CYS A 700 24.62 35.09 12.31
CA CYS A 700 24.87 34.33 13.53
C CYS A 700 25.22 32.90 13.14
N THR A 701 26.41 32.44 13.53
CA THR A 701 26.84 31.05 13.37
C THR A 701 26.61 30.29 14.67
N LEU A 702 25.83 29.22 14.59
CA LEU A 702 25.66 28.24 15.66
C LEU A 702 26.61 27.06 15.45
N ASN A 703 27.44 26.80 16.45
CA ASN A 703 28.31 25.63 16.50
C ASN A 703 27.66 24.58 17.39
N ILE A 704 27.01 23.59 16.77
CA ILE A 704 26.34 22.50 17.48
C ILE A 704 27.32 21.33 17.57
N THR A 705 27.76 21.03 18.78
CA THR A 705 28.66 19.90 19.06
C THR A 705 27.83 18.64 19.30
N PHE A 706 28.10 17.58 18.55
CA PHE A 706 27.55 16.24 18.73
C PHE A 706 28.66 15.25 19.08
N ASN A 707 28.79 14.89 20.36
CA ASN A 707 29.83 13.96 20.83
C ASN A 707 31.25 14.28 20.28
N GLY A 708 31.60 15.57 20.23
CA GLY A 708 32.90 16.06 19.73
C GLY A 708 32.97 16.38 18.23
N ASN A 709 31.95 16.06 17.43
CA ASN A 709 31.84 16.51 16.04
C ASN A 709 31.02 17.81 15.97
N ILE A 710 31.60 18.88 15.44
CA ILE A 710 30.95 20.19 15.36
C ILE A 710 30.23 20.31 14.01
N LYS A 711 28.96 20.70 14.06
CA LYS A 711 28.15 21.08 12.91
C LYS A 711 27.82 22.56 13.00
N ASN A 712 28.12 23.28 11.92
CA ASN A 712 27.86 24.71 11.85
C ASN A 712 26.49 24.94 11.17
N LEU A 713 25.71 25.85 11.74
CA LEU A 713 24.48 26.36 11.17
C LEU A 713 24.59 27.87 11.12
N GLU A 714 24.41 28.46 9.94
CA GLU A 714 24.49 29.91 9.74
C GLU A 714 23.09 30.47 9.53
N VAL A 715 22.74 31.54 10.25
CA VAL A 715 21.45 32.23 10.11
C VAL A 715 21.66 33.72 9.94
N GLU A 716 20.90 34.35 9.05
CA GLU A 716 20.92 35.80 8.83
C GLU A 716 20.16 36.53 9.97
N ILE A 717 20.75 37.60 10.51
CA ILE A 717 20.20 38.34 11.63
C ILE A 717 19.30 39.47 11.12
N ASN A 718 18.07 39.53 11.63
CA ASN A 718 17.19 40.67 11.36
C ASN A 718 17.53 41.86 12.25
N ARG A 719 18.23 42.83 11.69
CA ARG A 719 18.44 44.14 12.31
C ARG A 719 17.21 45.00 12.12
N LEU A 720 16.39 45.15 13.16
CA LEU A 720 15.51 46.31 13.23
C LEU A 720 16.40 47.55 13.26
N SER A 721 16.33 48.37 12.23
CA SER A 721 17.01 49.66 12.11
C SER A 721 16.45 50.64 13.15
N ASN A 722 16.84 50.46 14.41
CA ASN A 722 16.74 51.47 15.46
C ASN A 722 18.10 52.16 15.61
N LYS A 723 18.44 52.98 14.63
CA LYS A 723 19.31 54.14 14.84
C LYS A 723 18.58 55.34 14.26
N ALA A 724 17.75 55.96 15.12
CA ALA A 724 17.40 57.36 14.98
C ALA A 724 18.54 58.21 15.54
#